data_AF-A0A9P5IGQ0-F1
#
_entry.id   AF-A0A9P5IGQ0-F1
#
_cell.length_a   1.000
_cell.length_b   1.000
_cell.length_c   1.000
_cell.angle_alpha   90.00
_cell.angle_beta   90.00
_cell.angle_gamma   90.00
#
_symmetry.space_group_name_H-M   'P 1'
#
loop_
_entity.id
_entity.type
_entity.pdbx_description
1 polymer ?
#
loop_
_entity_poly.entity_id
_entity_poly.type
_entity_poly.pdbx_seq_one_letter_code
_entity_poly.pdbx_strand_id
1 'polypeptide(L)'
;MQAPMISAPLKATNEIDWIQPLKNYIRQTYGDDPERYAEECATLNRLRQDMRGAGKDSAAGRDLLYRYYGQLELLDLRFPVDENHIKISFTWFDAFTHKATAQYSLAYEKASIIFNISAVLSCHAAHQNRSEDSGLKTAYHSFQASAGMFTYINENFLHAPSTDLSRDTVKTLIQIMLAQGQEVFLEKQIADGKKVGLLAKLASQAGYLYSQALEGTQDNVNKAIFEKVWLLVVQIKANYMSSLAQYYQALADDDANSHGVAIARLQAAEISSKDASKLANSFPGNVPVNSNFTSETGTTLIEINRRHLTNVQEKLAELIKDNDYIYHQTVPAEAALTVIPKLPAAKAIPVSELYAGQDIQRITGPDIFQKIVPMSVTESASLYDEEKAKLVRAETERVETANSEMAASLDYLRLPGALQVLKGGFDQELSGGEDFRNWCDDLAGHVSPMSTFDSLKSSKEAIVSILEKSSKQLDMEESVCEKMRSKYEGEWTQQPSSRLTSTLRNDIRNYREALEEAARSDNQLYSKICQHEVDFDEMRSAGELGESDVLFQRALIQVGGKSRNAAGSPGTREGNLLDDDFDDGKNSVADQIAKVEDILKKLNLVKRERSQVLKDLKEKAHNDDISHVLILNKKGISNYENQLFQAELEKYRPHQSRLLSANHKQSSLMKELTLTFNDLLQDKRVRSEQSKYETITRQRSSVMSKYKRIHQEYLDLQAGLEGAKQWYSEMKDTVNSLDKNVETFVNNRRSEGAQLLNQIEQDRASNANGHADRERERLRGLMERMSMDPSTSPTSSKPPRRGSNAYSNTSPSTRYPSTNFAGQYQVPTSPPPQTTTAPPARGSIPASTNGGFYPQQPQRADPYSSAPGRSSPYGQYNPSTHSRNPSQPLSPPPNQSQFPRSPPPQQTQFQQNQHPYATMAPQQQGQYVPAGYVPPPPPPGPPPLGPQQTYHQPSGSMTAQNDYGYGNSATSHQRGQSQQSTNDPWAGLNAWK
;
A
#
# COMPACT_ATOMS: atom_id res chain seq x y z
N MET A 1 0.75 23.88 -48.26
CA MET A 1 1.95 24.23 -47.48
C MET A 1 1.52 24.51 -46.05
N GLN A 2 2.22 23.94 -45.07
CA GLN A 2 1.89 23.98 -43.64
C GLN A 2 2.66 25.10 -42.94
N ALA A 3 2.04 25.85 -42.02
CA ALA A 3 2.76 26.89 -41.29
C ALA A 3 3.78 26.27 -40.31
N PRO A 4 5.04 26.74 -40.27
CA PRO A 4 6.03 26.24 -39.32
C PRO A 4 5.65 26.65 -37.90
N MET A 5 6.11 25.88 -36.92
CA MET A 5 5.67 25.92 -35.53
C MET A 5 6.87 25.96 -34.59
N ILE A 6 6.79 26.74 -33.52
CA ILE A 6 7.82 26.74 -32.47
C ILE A 6 7.67 25.47 -31.63
N SER A 7 8.77 24.88 -31.22
CA SER A 7 8.82 23.79 -30.25
C SER A 7 10.01 23.98 -29.31
N ALA A 8 9.80 23.73 -28.01
CA ALA A 8 10.85 23.92 -27.02
C ALA A 8 11.95 22.85 -27.16
N PRO A 9 13.24 23.21 -26.99
CA PRO A 9 14.31 22.23 -26.85
C PRO A 9 14.14 21.41 -25.56
N LEU A 10 14.73 20.22 -25.52
CA LEU A 10 14.74 19.36 -24.33
C LEU A 10 15.93 19.74 -23.43
N LYS A 11 15.72 19.70 -22.11
CA LYS A 11 16.79 19.72 -21.10
C LYS A 11 17.57 18.41 -21.17
N ALA A 12 18.89 18.48 -21.18
CA ALA A 12 19.76 17.32 -20.99
C ALA A 12 20.02 17.04 -19.50
N THR A 13 20.39 15.81 -19.14
CA THR A 13 20.84 15.44 -17.79
C THR A 13 22.01 14.47 -17.85
N ASN A 14 22.91 14.59 -16.86
CA ASN A 14 23.92 13.59 -16.56
C ASN A 14 23.28 12.29 -16.04
N GLU A 15 24.11 11.25 -15.98
CA GLU A 15 23.80 10.00 -15.28
C GLU A 15 23.92 10.21 -13.77
N ILE A 16 23.06 9.49 -13.04
CA ILE A 16 23.04 9.43 -11.58
C ILE A 16 22.83 7.98 -11.18
N ASP A 17 23.14 7.64 -9.93
CA ASP A 17 22.79 6.35 -9.35
C ASP A 17 21.59 6.48 -8.41
N TRP A 18 20.50 5.77 -8.72
CA TRP A 18 19.39 5.56 -7.81
C TRP A 18 19.61 4.38 -6.85
N ILE A 19 20.48 3.42 -7.19
CA ILE A 19 20.53 2.11 -6.54
C ILE A 19 21.18 2.19 -5.16
N GLN A 20 22.39 2.74 -5.04
CA GLN A 20 23.07 2.81 -3.74
C GLN A 20 22.35 3.72 -2.73
N PRO A 21 21.84 4.92 -3.10
CA PRO A 21 21.11 5.77 -2.15
C PRO A 21 19.82 5.12 -1.61
N LEU A 22 19.02 4.48 -2.48
CA LEU A 22 17.80 3.79 -2.06
C LEU A 22 18.13 2.55 -1.21
N LYS A 23 19.08 1.70 -1.63
CA LYS A 23 19.49 0.53 -0.83
C LYS A 23 20.01 0.91 0.57
N ASN A 24 20.80 1.98 0.67
CA ASN A 24 21.29 2.47 1.96
C ASN A 24 20.14 2.99 2.84
N TYR A 25 19.18 3.74 2.28
CA TYR A 25 18.01 4.22 3.01
C TYR A 25 17.11 3.07 3.48
N ILE A 26 16.92 2.03 2.66
CA ILE A 26 16.13 0.84 3.03
C ILE A 26 16.76 0.16 4.24
N ARG A 27 18.08 -0.08 4.19
CA ARG A 27 18.83 -0.70 5.28
C ARG A 27 18.75 0.07 6.59
N GLN A 28 18.81 1.40 6.52
CA GLN A 28 18.85 2.28 7.70
C GLN A 28 17.46 2.54 8.29
N THR A 29 16.43 2.66 7.46
CA THR A 29 15.09 3.11 7.88
C THR A 29 14.13 1.96 8.16
N TYR A 30 14.16 0.92 7.32
CA TYR A 30 13.25 -0.23 7.44
C TYR A 30 13.92 -1.46 8.08
N GLY A 31 15.26 -1.47 8.18
CA GLY A 31 16.03 -2.59 8.73
C GLY A 31 16.03 -3.86 7.86
N ASP A 32 15.37 -3.82 6.70
CA ASP A 32 15.23 -4.93 5.77
C ASP A 32 16.47 -5.10 4.87
N ASP A 33 16.62 -6.28 4.29
CA ASP A 33 17.71 -6.62 3.36
C ASP A 33 17.55 -5.86 2.03
N PRO A 34 18.49 -4.95 1.67
CA PRO A 34 18.38 -4.16 0.44
C PRO A 34 18.43 -4.97 -0.85
N GLU A 35 18.92 -6.22 -0.83
CA GLU A 35 18.92 -7.07 -2.01
C GLU A 35 17.51 -7.57 -2.40
N ARG A 36 16.56 -7.58 -1.46
CA ARG A 36 15.13 -7.90 -1.72
C ARG A 36 14.43 -6.92 -2.67
N TYR A 37 15.02 -5.73 -2.84
CA TYR A 37 14.52 -4.64 -3.67
C TYR A 37 15.50 -4.25 -4.79
N ALA A 38 16.44 -5.14 -5.13
CA ALA A 38 17.47 -4.88 -6.13
C ALA A 38 16.88 -4.71 -7.54
N GLU A 39 15.91 -5.55 -7.92
CA GLU A 39 15.18 -5.47 -9.19
C GLU A 39 14.41 -4.15 -9.31
N GLU A 40 13.72 -3.74 -8.25
CA GLU A 40 12.97 -2.48 -8.16
C GLU A 40 13.90 -1.26 -8.32
N CYS A 41 15.00 -1.24 -7.58
CA CYS A 41 16.00 -0.17 -7.68
C CYS A 41 16.65 -0.12 -9.08
N ALA A 42 16.98 -1.27 -9.66
CA ALA A 42 17.53 -1.37 -11.00
C ALA A 42 16.52 -0.94 -12.08
N THR A 43 15.23 -1.26 -11.88
CA THR A 43 14.14 -0.87 -12.79
C THR A 43 13.93 0.64 -12.80
N LEU A 44 13.90 1.30 -11.64
CA LEU A 44 13.85 2.77 -11.55
C LEU A 44 15.08 3.40 -12.22
N ASN A 45 16.28 2.90 -11.91
CA ASN A 45 17.52 3.43 -12.44
C ASN A 45 17.57 3.31 -13.98
N ARG A 46 17.19 2.14 -14.51
CA ARG A 46 17.05 1.90 -15.95
C ARG A 46 16.01 2.81 -16.59
N LEU A 47 14.84 2.98 -15.99
CA LEU A 47 13.78 3.83 -16.51
C LEU A 47 14.23 5.29 -16.68
N ARG A 48 15.12 5.78 -15.79
CA ARG A 48 15.79 7.07 -15.96
C ARG A 48 16.76 7.09 -17.14
N GLN A 49 17.50 6.02 -17.38
CA GLN A 49 18.39 5.94 -18.55
C GLN A 49 17.60 5.86 -19.86
N ASP A 50 16.53 5.06 -19.90
CA ASP A 50 15.65 4.94 -21.06
C ASP A 50 15.03 6.31 -21.43
N MET A 51 14.58 7.10 -20.44
CA MET A 51 14.04 8.45 -20.72
C MET A 51 15.10 9.50 -21.10
N ARG A 52 16.39 9.31 -20.79
CA ARG A 52 17.48 10.13 -21.34
C ARG A 52 17.66 9.90 -22.85
N GLY A 53 17.31 8.71 -23.33
CA GLY A 53 17.25 8.37 -24.75
C GLY A 53 15.93 8.72 -25.46
N ALA A 54 15.01 9.44 -24.79
CA ALA A 54 13.69 9.77 -25.35
C ALA A 54 13.80 10.62 -26.63
N GLY A 55 13.37 10.04 -27.77
CA GLY A 55 13.33 10.74 -29.06
C GLY A 55 12.40 11.96 -29.02
N LYS A 56 12.92 13.14 -29.41
CA LYS A 56 12.28 14.45 -29.23
C LYS A 56 10.93 14.64 -29.93
N ASP A 57 10.63 13.80 -30.91
CA ASP A 57 9.52 13.86 -31.86
C ASP A 57 8.56 12.65 -31.76
N SER A 58 8.96 11.60 -31.04
CA SER A 58 8.26 10.32 -30.99
C SER A 58 7.29 10.20 -29.80
N ALA A 59 6.12 9.61 -30.06
CA ALA A 59 5.17 9.22 -29.00
C ALA A 59 5.79 8.23 -27.99
N ALA A 60 6.75 7.39 -28.41
CA ALA A 60 7.47 6.51 -27.48
C ALA A 60 8.38 7.30 -26.52
N GLY A 61 8.98 8.41 -26.98
CA GLY A 61 9.77 9.31 -26.12
C GLY A 61 8.90 10.02 -25.08
N ARG A 62 7.72 10.50 -25.51
CA ARG A 62 6.67 11.04 -24.62
C ARG A 62 6.27 10.03 -23.54
N ASP A 63 6.06 8.76 -23.92
CA ASP A 63 5.55 7.73 -23.01
C ASP A 63 6.59 7.24 -22.00
N LEU A 64 7.88 7.24 -22.37
CA LEU A 64 8.98 7.02 -21.42
C LEU A 64 9.05 8.11 -20.35
N LEU A 65 8.88 9.38 -20.75
CA LEU A 65 8.85 10.52 -19.83
C LEU A 65 7.62 10.47 -18.90
N TYR A 66 6.43 10.15 -19.43
CA TYR A 66 5.22 9.93 -18.63
C TYR A 66 5.40 8.80 -17.61
N ARG A 67 6.01 7.68 -18.03
CA ARG A 67 6.29 6.55 -17.14
C ARG A 67 7.24 6.94 -16.01
N TYR A 68 8.37 7.57 -16.33
CA TYR A 68 9.32 7.98 -15.29
C TYR A 68 8.72 9.00 -14.32
N TYR A 69 8.02 10.02 -14.81
CA TYR A 69 7.37 11.00 -13.92
C TYR A 69 6.34 10.34 -12.98
N GLY A 70 5.47 9.47 -13.50
CA GLY A 70 4.48 8.78 -12.67
C GLY A 70 5.12 7.92 -11.57
N GLN A 71 6.22 7.23 -11.88
CA GLN A 71 6.99 6.47 -10.89
C GLN A 71 7.71 7.40 -9.89
N LEU A 72 8.12 8.61 -10.27
CA LEU A 72 8.64 9.62 -9.33
C LEU A 72 7.55 10.20 -8.40
N GLU A 73 6.29 10.30 -8.84
CA GLU A 73 5.19 10.67 -7.93
C GLU A 73 4.90 9.56 -6.91
N LEU A 74 4.93 8.29 -7.31
CA LEU A 74 4.75 7.14 -6.42
C LEU A 74 5.93 6.98 -5.44
N LEU A 75 7.17 7.17 -5.91
CA LEU A 75 8.39 7.14 -5.10
C LEU A 75 8.37 8.21 -3.99
N ASP A 76 7.92 9.43 -4.30
CA ASP A 76 7.82 10.57 -3.36
C ASP A 76 6.84 10.31 -2.19
N LEU A 77 5.93 9.35 -2.33
CA LEU A 77 5.09 8.90 -1.22
C LEU A 77 5.87 8.02 -0.22
N ARG A 78 6.94 7.35 -0.67
CA ARG A 78 7.67 6.32 0.09
C ARG A 78 9.07 6.73 0.54
N PHE A 79 9.74 7.59 -0.22
CA PHE A 79 11.16 7.92 -0.08
C PHE A 79 11.37 9.45 -0.02
N PRO A 80 11.81 10.01 1.12
CA PRO A 80 12.16 11.43 1.21
C PRO A 80 13.50 11.70 0.51
N VAL A 81 13.43 12.21 -0.73
CA VAL A 81 14.59 12.53 -1.55
C VAL A 81 14.89 14.03 -1.46
N ASP A 82 15.74 14.37 -0.49
CA ASP A 82 16.20 15.71 -0.14
C ASP A 82 17.68 15.70 0.33
N GLU A 83 18.18 16.84 0.83
CA GLU A 83 19.56 16.99 1.29
C GLU A 83 19.91 16.26 2.60
N ASN A 84 18.90 15.90 3.39
CA ASN A 84 19.03 15.39 4.77
C ASN A 84 18.83 13.87 4.85
N HIS A 85 18.00 13.30 3.98
CA HIS A 85 17.63 11.89 3.97
C HIS A 85 18.29 11.13 2.80
N ILE A 86 17.70 11.15 1.60
CA ILE A 86 18.18 10.39 0.43
C ILE A 86 18.85 11.35 -0.56
N LYS A 87 20.12 11.64 -0.30
CA LYS A 87 20.89 12.67 -1.02
C LYS A 87 21.35 12.22 -2.41
N ILE A 88 20.63 12.65 -3.44
CA ILE A 88 20.93 12.36 -4.87
C ILE A 88 21.13 13.69 -5.62
N SER A 89 22.24 13.85 -6.35
CA SER A 89 22.55 15.10 -7.08
C SER A 89 22.00 15.10 -8.50
N PHE A 90 20.84 15.74 -8.70
CA PHE A 90 20.20 15.87 -10.00
C PHE A 90 20.84 17.01 -10.81
N THR A 91 21.73 16.67 -11.75
CA THR A 91 22.42 17.65 -12.62
C THR A 91 21.76 17.73 -13.99
N TRP A 92 21.05 18.84 -14.22
CA TRP A 92 20.41 19.16 -15.50
C TRP A 92 21.09 20.32 -16.19
N PHE A 93 20.95 20.37 -17.52
CA PHE A 93 21.33 21.50 -18.34
C PHE A 93 20.10 22.34 -18.67
N ASP A 94 20.26 23.66 -18.72
CA ASP A 94 19.24 24.61 -19.17
C ASP A 94 18.96 24.41 -20.67
N ALA A 95 17.70 24.26 -21.07
CA ALA A 95 17.31 23.82 -22.41
C ALA A 95 17.74 24.78 -23.54
N PHE A 96 17.93 26.05 -23.23
CA PHE A 96 18.27 27.08 -24.22
C PHE A 96 19.73 27.53 -24.11
N THR A 97 20.22 27.75 -22.89
CA THR A 97 21.56 28.29 -22.62
C THR A 97 22.62 27.23 -22.32
N HIS A 98 22.24 25.96 -22.21
CA HIS A 98 23.10 24.79 -21.94
C HIS A 98 23.92 24.89 -20.64
N LYS A 99 23.56 25.79 -19.73
CA LYS A 99 24.20 25.95 -18.41
C LYS A 99 23.82 24.78 -17.50
N ALA A 100 24.80 24.12 -16.90
CA ALA A 100 24.57 23.08 -15.91
C ALA A 100 24.05 23.68 -14.60
N THR A 101 23.09 23.02 -13.95
CA THR A 101 22.56 23.35 -12.63
C THR A 101 22.22 22.06 -11.89
N ALA A 102 22.83 21.88 -10.72
CA ALA A 102 22.67 20.70 -9.87
C ALA A 102 21.91 21.05 -8.59
N GLN A 103 20.99 20.18 -8.18
CA GLN A 103 20.20 20.28 -6.95
C GLN A 103 19.97 18.89 -6.35
N TYR A 104 19.75 18.81 -5.05
CA TYR A 104 19.44 17.54 -4.37
C TYR A 104 17.92 17.28 -4.21
N SER A 105 17.08 18.21 -4.64
CA SER A 105 15.62 18.11 -4.50
C SER A 105 14.99 17.28 -5.62
N LEU A 106 14.23 16.24 -5.25
CA LEU A 106 13.35 15.50 -6.18
C LEU A 106 12.35 16.40 -6.92
N ALA A 107 11.97 17.52 -6.32
CA ALA A 107 11.08 18.50 -6.97
C ALA A 107 11.73 19.10 -8.24
N TYR A 108 13.06 19.31 -8.25
CA TYR A 108 13.78 19.82 -9.42
C TYR A 108 13.93 18.79 -10.54
N GLU A 109 14.14 17.51 -10.18
CA GLU A 109 14.06 16.40 -11.13
C GLU A 109 12.68 16.37 -11.78
N LYS A 110 11.61 16.32 -10.97
CA LYS A 110 10.20 16.35 -11.42
C LYS A 110 9.89 17.52 -12.35
N ALA A 111 10.26 18.76 -11.98
CA ALA A 111 10.09 19.94 -12.83
C ALA A 111 10.80 19.80 -14.18
N SER A 112 12.02 19.25 -14.18
CA SER A 112 12.80 19.03 -15.40
C SER A 112 12.19 17.93 -16.29
N ILE A 113 11.58 16.89 -15.71
CA ILE A 113 10.83 15.88 -16.49
C ILE A 113 9.58 16.51 -17.11
N ILE A 114 8.79 17.28 -16.35
CA ILE A 114 7.59 17.96 -16.86
C ILE A 114 7.96 18.96 -17.98
N PHE A 115 9.10 19.66 -17.86
CA PHE A 115 9.59 20.52 -18.93
C PHE A 115 9.89 19.71 -20.19
N ASN A 116 10.54 18.54 -20.07
CA ASN A 116 10.80 17.66 -21.21
C ASN A 116 9.53 17.03 -21.80
N ILE A 117 8.52 16.69 -20.97
CA ILE A 117 7.19 16.29 -21.45
C ILE A 117 6.57 17.43 -22.28
N SER A 118 6.62 18.67 -21.77
CA SER A 118 6.13 19.87 -22.46
C SER A 118 6.85 20.11 -23.79
N ALA A 119 8.18 19.94 -23.81
CA ALA A 119 9.03 20.08 -24.97
C ALA A 119 8.71 19.03 -26.04
N VAL A 120 8.69 17.73 -25.68
CA VAL A 120 8.33 16.64 -26.59
C VAL A 120 6.90 16.80 -27.11
N LEU A 121 5.93 17.20 -26.29
CA LEU A 121 4.58 17.50 -26.76
C LEU A 121 4.56 18.65 -27.79
N SER A 122 5.30 19.73 -27.56
CA SER A 122 5.40 20.85 -28.50
C SER A 122 6.08 20.46 -29.82
N CYS A 123 7.11 19.61 -29.74
CA CYS A 123 7.85 19.10 -30.89
C CYS A 123 7.01 18.12 -31.70
N HIS A 124 6.35 17.17 -31.04
CA HIS A 124 5.43 16.23 -31.65
C HIS A 124 4.27 16.95 -32.36
N ALA A 125 3.70 17.99 -31.74
CA ALA A 125 2.66 18.84 -32.33
C ALA A 125 3.15 19.65 -33.55
N ALA A 126 4.37 20.20 -33.49
CA ALA A 126 4.96 20.94 -34.60
C ALA A 126 5.19 20.07 -35.85
N HIS A 127 5.57 18.81 -35.67
CA HIS A 127 5.91 17.86 -36.74
C HIS A 127 4.74 17.02 -37.26
N GLN A 128 3.52 17.13 -36.73
CA GLN A 128 2.35 16.44 -37.30
C GLN A 128 2.07 16.88 -38.74
N ASN A 129 1.59 15.96 -39.59
CA ASN A 129 1.03 16.31 -40.88
C ASN A 129 -0.36 16.96 -40.69
N ARG A 130 -0.42 18.29 -40.78
CA ARG A 130 -1.65 19.08 -40.59
C ARG A 130 -2.48 19.25 -41.88
N SER A 131 -2.17 18.49 -42.93
CA SER A 131 -3.10 18.30 -44.06
C SER A 131 -4.17 17.23 -43.79
N GLU A 132 -4.02 16.43 -42.73
CA GLU A 132 -4.99 15.42 -42.30
C GLU A 132 -5.70 15.83 -41.01
N ASP A 133 -6.98 15.48 -40.86
CA ASP A 133 -7.78 15.75 -39.64
C ASP A 133 -7.21 15.01 -38.41
N SER A 134 -6.59 13.85 -38.61
CA SER A 134 -5.81 13.09 -37.62
C SER A 134 -4.65 13.92 -37.04
N GLY A 135 -3.79 14.47 -37.90
CA GLY A 135 -2.64 15.28 -37.50
C GLY A 135 -3.05 16.64 -36.94
N LEU A 136 -4.13 17.26 -37.45
CA LEU A 136 -4.74 18.46 -36.87
C LEU A 136 -5.23 18.21 -35.43
N LYS A 137 -5.96 17.12 -35.18
CA LYS A 137 -6.39 16.70 -33.83
C LYS A 137 -5.22 16.51 -32.89
N THR A 138 -4.23 15.72 -33.31
CA THR A 138 -3.04 15.41 -32.50
C THR A 138 -2.24 16.67 -32.18
N ALA A 139 -1.99 17.55 -33.16
CA ALA A 139 -1.26 18.79 -32.94
C ALA A 139 -2.01 19.74 -31.99
N TYR A 140 -3.32 19.90 -32.18
CA TYR A 140 -4.16 20.72 -31.30
C TYR A 140 -4.09 20.25 -29.84
N HIS A 141 -4.36 18.96 -29.61
CA HIS A 141 -4.33 18.37 -28.28
C HIS A 141 -2.93 18.42 -27.64
N SER A 142 -1.87 18.11 -28.40
CA SER A 142 -0.50 18.15 -27.88
C SER A 142 -0.02 19.58 -27.56
N PHE A 143 -0.44 20.62 -28.30
CA PHE A 143 -0.17 22.01 -27.91
C PHE A 143 -0.92 22.40 -26.62
N GLN A 144 -2.18 21.99 -26.48
CA GLN A 144 -2.96 22.22 -25.24
C GLN A 144 -2.37 21.51 -24.03
N ALA A 145 -1.90 20.27 -24.19
CA ALA A 145 -1.25 19.49 -23.14
C ALA A 145 0.14 20.07 -22.78
N SER A 146 0.92 20.52 -23.76
CA SER A 146 2.19 21.23 -23.52
C SER A 146 1.97 22.52 -22.72
N ALA A 147 0.97 23.33 -23.10
CA ALA A 147 0.58 24.51 -22.34
C ALA A 147 0.14 24.18 -20.90
N GLY A 148 -0.57 23.06 -20.71
CA GLY A 148 -0.95 22.52 -19.40
C GLY A 148 0.23 22.19 -18.49
N MET A 149 1.18 21.42 -19.01
CA MET A 149 2.39 21.01 -18.32
C MET A 149 3.27 22.21 -17.94
N PHE A 150 3.47 23.18 -18.85
CA PHE A 150 4.14 24.44 -18.53
C PHE A 150 3.37 25.28 -17.49
N THR A 151 2.03 25.30 -17.53
CA THR A 151 1.22 26.02 -16.52
C THR A 151 1.45 25.46 -15.13
N TYR A 152 1.45 24.13 -14.98
CA TYR A 152 1.75 23.47 -13.72
C TYR A 152 3.16 23.79 -13.21
N ILE A 153 4.17 23.87 -14.08
CA ILE A 153 5.52 24.33 -13.68
C ILE A 153 5.45 25.75 -13.11
N ASN A 154 4.84 26.68 -13.85
CA ASN A 154 4.77 28.09 -13.46
C ASN A 154 3.99 28.32 -12.14
N GLU A 155 3.02 27.48 -11.82
CA GLU A 155 2.22 27.58 -10.59
C GLU A 155 2.92 26.95 -9.38
N ASN A 156 3.55 25.78 -9.54
CA ASN A 156 4.08 25.00 -8.41
C ASN A 156 5.58 25.26 -8.13
N PHE A 157 6.36 25.75 -9.10
CA PHE A 157 7.82 25.93 -8.97
C PHE A 157 8.20 27.42 -8.89
N LEU A 158 7.86 28.05 -7.76
CA LEU A 158 8.09 29.48 -7.52
C LEU A 158 9.57 29.87 -7.43
N HIS A 159 10.45 28.94 -7.02
CA HIS A 159 11.88 29.15 -6.84
C HIS A 159 12.68 28.37 -7.89
N ALA A 160 12.54 28.77 -9.16
CA ALA A 160 13.23 28.14 -10.29
C ALA A 160 14.76 28.31 -10.19
N PRO A 161 15.55 27.22 -10.19
CA PRO A 161 17.02 27.29 -10.10
C PRO A 161 17.71 27.48 -11.46
N SER A 162 16.99 27.32 -12.58
CA SER A 162 17.47 27.50 -13.96
C SER A 162 16.58 28.46 -14.75
N THR A 163 17.14 29.11 -15.78
CA THR A 163 16.47 30.16 -16.56
C THR A 163 15.29 29.68 -17.39
N ASP A 164 15.37 28.45 -17.91
CA ASP A 164 14.31 27.76 -18.64
C ASP A 164 13.05 27.45 -17.80
N LEU A 165 13.24 27.15 -16.51
CA LEU A 165 12.16 26.93 -15.54
C LEU A 165 11.63 28.23 -14.91
N SER A 166 12.24 29.39 -15.19
CA SER A 166 11.82 30.65 -14.58
C SER A 166 10.44 31.11 -15.06
N ARG A 167 9.67 31.75 -14.17
CA ARG A 167 8.25 32.08 -14.39
C ARG A 167 8.02 32.91 -15.66
N ASP A 168 8.91 33.84 -15.99
CA ASP A 168 8.84 34.65 -17.22
C ASP A 168 9.00 33.79 -18.49
N THR A 169 10.02 32.92 -18.52
CA THR A 169 10.28 32.02 -19.65
C THR A 169 9.13 31.05 -19.84
N VAL A 170 8.68 30.40 -18.75
CA VAL A 170 7.59 29.42 -18.79
C VAL A 170 6.26 30.08 -19.16
N LYS A 171 5.94 31.27 -18.63
CA LYS A 171 4.77 32.06 -19.04
C LYS A 171 4.78 32.37 -20.54
N THR A 172 5.94 32.75 -21.08
CA THR A 172 6.10 33.00 -22.52
C THR A 172 5.85 31.73 -23.33
N LEU A 173 6.38 30.58 -22.89
CA LEU A 173 6.14 29.27 -23.52
C LEU A 173 4.65 28.88 -23.50
N ILE A 174 3.93 29.10 -22.39
CA ILE A 174 2.47 28.86 -22.31
C ILE A 174 1.73 29.69 -23.37
N GLN A 175 2.04 31.00 -23.47
CA GLN A 175 1.40 31.88 -24.45
C GLN A 175 1.66 31.44 -25.90
N ILE A 176 2.91 31.05 -26.22
CA ILE A 176 3.30 30.52 -27.53
C ILE A 176 2.55 29.22 -27.85
N MET A 177 2.49 28.26 -26.92
CA MET A 177 1.78 26.98 -27.13
C MET A 177 0.27 27.17 -27.32
N LEU A 178 -0.35 28.08 -26.55
CA LEU A 178 -1.78 28.40 -26.73
C LEU A 178 -2.05 29.12 -28.05
N ALA A 179 -1.15 30.01 -28.49
CA ALA A 179 -1.27 30.67 -29.79
C ALA A 179 -1.20 29.65 -30.95
N GLN A 180 -0.30 28.69 -30.87
CA GLN A 180 -0.16 27.60 -31.84
C GLN A 180 -1.36 26.63 -31.82
N GLY A 181 -1.87 26.28 -30.64
CA GLY A 181 -3.10 25.49 -30.54
C GLY A 181 -4.30 26.21 -31.18
N GLN A 182 -4.43 27.53 -30.95
CA GLN A 182 -5.47 28.34 -31.57
C GLN A 182 -5.31 28.44 -33.10
N GLU A 183 -4.08 28.55 -33.60
CA GLU A 183 -3.75 28.50 -35.04
C GLU A 183 -4.13 27.15 -35.68
N VAL A 184 -3.78 26.02 -35.07
CA VAL A 184 -4.15 24.68 -35.58
C VAL A 184 -5.67 24.49 -35.60
N PHE A 185 -6.39 24.98 -34.58
CA PHE A 185 -7.85 24.94 -34.57
C PHE A 185 -8.46 25.80 -35.70
N LEU A 186 -7.86 26.97 -35.97
CA LEU A 186 -8.25 27.84 -37.07
C LEU A 186 -7.96 27.21 -38.44
N GLU A 187 -6.77 26.61 -38.65
CA GLU A 187 -6.42 25.85 -39.85
C GLU A 187 -7.51 24.81 -40.16
N LYS A 188 -7.98 24.08 -39.14
CA LYS A 188 -9.13 23.19 -39.29
C LYS A 188 -10.41 23.93 -39.66
N GLN A 189 -10.82 24.98 -38.93
CA GLN A 189 -12.13 25.62 -39.21
C GLN A 189 -12.18 26.24 -40.62
N ILE A 190 -11.03 26.64 -41.17
CA ILE A 190 -10.90 27.07 -42.58
C ILE A 190 -11.11 25.87 -43.52
N ALA A 191 -10.44 24.74 -43.30
CA ALA A 191 -10.60 23.52 -44.11
C ALA A 191 -12.02 22.92 -44.03
N ASP A 192 -12.65 23.02 -42.86
CA ASP A 192 -14.04 22.64 -42.59
C ASP A 192 -15.10 23.58 -43.21
N GLY A 193 -14.67 24.65 -43.90
CA GLY A 193 -15.56 25.60 -44.58
C GLY A 193 -16.51 26.37 -43.66
N LYS A 194 -16.12 26.69 -42.41
CA LYS A 194 -17.02 27.40 -41.48
C LYS A 194 -17.26 28.85 -41.93
N LYS A 195 -18.38 29.44 -41.48
CA LYS A 195 -18.78 30.84 -41.76
C LYS A 195 -17.64 31.82 -41.44
N VAL A 196 -17.38 32.77 -42.34
CA VAL A 196 -16.28 33.75 -42.23
C VAL A 196 -16.30 34.55 -40.92
N GLY A 197 -17.48 34.96 -40.43
CA GLY A 197 -17.64 35.64 -39.13
C GLY A 197 -17.35 34.79 -37.88
N LEU A 198 -17.10 33.48 -38.02
CA LEU A 198 -16.51 32.63 -36.98
C LEU A 198 -14.98 32.59 -37.11
N LEU A 199 -14.47 32.44 -38.35
CA LEU A 199 -13.04 32.41 -38.66
C LEU A 199 -12.35 33.70 -38.22
N ALA A 200 -12.98 34.86 -38.45
CA ALA A 200 -12.53 36.17 -37.98
C ALA A 200 -12.26 36.20 -36.45
N LYS A 201 -13.17 35.61 -35.67
CA LYS A 201 -13.10 35.61 -34.19
C LYS A 201 -12.04 34.66 -33.65
N LEU A 202 -11.83 33.53 -34.34
CA LEU A 202 -10.78 32.57 -34.04
C LEU A 202 -9.39 33.12 -34.40
N ALA A 203 -9.26 33.79 -35.55
CA ALA A 203 -8.04 34.47 -35.99
C ALA A 203 -7.69 35.68 -35.11
N SER A 204 -8.69 36.48 -34.70
CA SER A 204 -8.50 37.59 -33.77
C SER A 204 -7.92 37.12 -32.42
N GLN A 205 -8.37 35.97 -31.93
CA GLN A 205 -7.79 35.35 -30.74
C GLN A 205 -6.36 34.83 -30.99
N ALA A 206 -6.07 34.23 -32.15
CA ALA A 206 -4.71 33.77 -32.48
C ALA A 206 -3.71 34.93 -32.54
N GLY A 207 -4.06 36.02 -33.24
CA GLY A 207 -3.26 37.25 -33.31
C GLY A 207 -3.08 37.90 -31.93
N TYR A 208 -4.12 37.90 -31.10
CA TYR A 208 -4.02 38.38 -29.71
C TYR A 208 -3.07 37.53 -28.86
N LEU A 209 -3.12 36.20 -28.94
CA LEU A 209 -2.22 35.31 -28.19
C LEU A 209 -0.75 35.49 -28.63
N TYR A 210 -0.48 35.61 -29.93
CA TYR A 210 0.87 35.94 -30.41
C TYR A 210 1.35 37.33 -29.98
N SER A 211 0.45 38.32 -29.97
CA SER A 211 0.76 39.67 -29.47
C SER A 211 1.06 39.67 -27.97
N GLN A 212 0.38 38.83 -27.19
CA GLN A 212 0.65 38.64 -25.76
C GLN A 212 1.97 37.89 -25.48
N ALA A 213 2.38 36.99 -26.38
CA ALA A 213 3.67 36.32 -26.31
C ALA A 213 4.85 37.23 -26.71
N LEU A 214 4.61 38.31 -27.45
CA LEU A 214 5.65 39.13 -28.08
C LEU A 214 6.59 39.79 -27.06
N GLU A 215 6.04 40.40 -26.00
CA GLU A 215 6.80 41.06 -24.93
C GLU A 215 7.75 40.07 -24.24
N GLY A 216 7.22 38.95 -23.74
CA GLY A 216 8.02 37.89 -23.11
C GLY A 216 9.03 37.26 -24.07
N THR A 217 8.72 37.15 -25.36
CA THR A 217 9.67 36.65 -26.37
C THR A 217 10.82 37.64 -26.61
N GLN A 218 10.50 38.94 -26.71
CA GLN A 218 11.48 40.01 -26.86
C GLN A 218 12.42 40.07 -25.66
N ASP A 219 11.89 39.98 -24.44
CA ASP A 219 12.70 39.98 -23.21
C ASP A 219 13.59 38.74 -23.09
N ASN A 220 13.11 37.56 -23.46
CA ASN A 220 13.94 36.36 -23.47
C ASN A 220 15.03 36.41 -24.56
N VAL A 221 14.80 37.07 -25.70
CA VAL A 221 15.88 37.37 -26.67
C VAL A 221 16.86 38.41 -26.11
N ASN A 222 16.37 39.47 -25.45
CA ASN A 222 17.22 40.50 -24.82
C ASN A 222 18.12 39.92 -23.71
N LYS A 223 17.62 38.93 -22.96
CA LYS A 223 18.35 38.17 -21.92
C LYS A 223 19.29 37.09 -22.51
N ALA A 224 19.36 36.95 -23.84
CA ALA A 224 20.07 35.87 -24.55
C ALA A 224 19.66 34.45 -24.11
N ILE A 225 18.38 34.27 -23.78
CA ILE A 225 17.75 32.97 -23.50
C ILE A 225 17.14 32.41 -24.79
N PHE A 226 16.37 33.21 -25.54
CA PHE A 226 15.78 32.77 -26.81
C PHE A 226 16.59 33.23 -28.03
N GLU A 227 16.60 32.39 -29.06
CA GLU A 227 17.16 32.73 -30.37
C GLU A 227 16.32 33.79 -31.08
N LYS A 228 16.96 34.79 -31.72
CA LYS A 228 16.27 35.92 -32.38
C LYS A 228 15.24 35.47 -33.44
N VAL A 229 15.42 34.28 -34.04
CA VAL A 229 14.46 33.72 -35.01
C VAL A 229 13.10 33.40 -34.39
N TRP A 230 13.01 33.07 -33.09
CA TRP A 230 11.71 32.86 -32.42
C TRP A 230 10.90 34.16 -32.37
N LEU A 231 11.55 35.27 -32.01
CA LEU A 231 10.93 36.61 -32.03
C LEU A 231 10.42 36.97 -33.43
N LEU A 232 11.19 36.69 -34.48
CA LEU A 232 10.73 36.92 -35.86
C LEU A 232 9.49 36.08 -36.19
N VAL A 233 9.44 34.79 -35.85
CA VAL A 233 8.24 33.96 -36.10
C VAL A 233 7.03 34.47 -35.32
N VAL A 234 7.19 34.86 -34.04
CA VAL A 234 6.09 35.45 -33.25
C VAL A 234 5.60 36.77 -33.86
N GLN A 235 6.50 37.66 -34.29
CA GLN A 235 6.15 38.91 -34.96
C GLN A 235 5.45 38.69 -36.31
N ILE A 236 5.93 37.75 -37.13
CA ILE A 236 5.31 37.40 -38.41
C ILE A 236 3.91 36.84 -38.17
N LYS A 237 3.74 35.89 -37.24
CA LYS A 237 2.44 35.28 -36.94
C LYS A 237 1.45 36.24 -36.29
N ALA A 238 1.90 37.16 -35.42
CA ALA A 238 1.04 38.20 -34.84
C ALA A 238 0.41 39.08 -35.92
N ASN A 239 1.22 39.59 -36.85
CA ASN A 239 0.76 40.45 -37.96
C ASN A 239 -0.07 39.66 -38.98
N TYR A 240 0.36 38.44 -39.34
CA TYR A 240 -0.37 37.54 -40.25
C TYR A 240 -1.77 37.19 -39.72
N MET A 241 -1.89 36.76 -38.46
CA MET A 241 -3.18 36.41 -37.86
C MET A 241 -4.08 37.62 -37.66
N SER A 242 -3.51 38.81 -37.41
CA SER A 242 -4.27 40.06 -37.35
C SER A 242 -4.82 40.47 -38.72
N SER A 243 -4.02 40.33 -39.78
CA SER A 243 -4.47 40.48 -41.17
C SER A 243 -5.58 39.49 -41.52
N LEU A 244 -5.38 38.21 -41.19
CA LEU A 244 -6.34 37.13 -41.47
C LEU A 244 -7.68 37.34 -40.74
N ALA A 245 -7.64 37.89 -39.52
CA ALA A 245 -8.84 38.28 -38.78
C ALA A 245 -9.62 39.41 -39.47
N GLN A 246 -8.93 40.49 -39.86
CA GLN A 246 -9.56 41.61 -40.59
C GLN A 246 -10.08 41.18 -41.96
N TYR A 247 -9.36 40.30 -42.68
CA TYR A 247 -9.81 39.70 -43.95
C TYR A 247 -11.12 38.91 -43.78
N TYR A 248 -11.18 37.97 -42.83
CA TYR A 248 -12.42 37.21 -42.60
C TYR A 248 -13.57 38.06 -42.04
N GLN A 249 -13.28 39.13 -41.28
CA GLN A 249 -14.32 40.06 -40.86
C GLN A 249 -14.78 40.95 -42.02
N ALA A 250 -13.90 41.33 -42.94
CA ALA A 250 -14.29 42.06 -44.15
C ALA A 250 -15.26 41.24 -45.00
N LEU A 251 -14.98 39.95 -45.21
CA LEU A 251 -15.92 39.05 -45.89
C LEU A 251 -17.26 38.91 -45.15
N ALA A 252 -17.25 38.92 -43.81
CA ALA A 252 -18.47 38.87 -43.00
C ALA A 252 -19.29 40.19 -43.07
N ASP A 253 -18.61 41.33 -43.23
CA ASP A 253 -19.24 42.64 -43.39
C ASP A 253 -19.71 42.85 -44.85
N ASP A 254 -19.04 42.24 -45.83
CA ASP A 254 -19.43 42.14 -47.26
C ASP A 254 -20.71 41.29 -47.42
N ASP A 255 -20.74 40.09 -46.82
CA ASP A 255 -21.95 39.24 -46.65
C ASP A 255 -23.12 40.02 -46.00
N ALA A 256 -22.81 41.00 -45.16
CA ALA A 256 -23.78 41.86 -44.47
C ALA A 256 -24.13 43.16 -45.25
N ASN A 257 -23.79 43.25 -46.54
CA ASN A 257 -24.02 44.40 -47.43
C ASN A 257 -23.38 45.70 -46.92
N SER A 258 -22.32 45.62 -46.12
CA SER A 258 -21.58 46.74 -45.52
C SER A 258 -20.24 46.95 -46.23
N HIS A 259 -20.25 46.94 -47.57
CA HIS A 259 -19.09 46.97 -48.45
C HIS A 259 -18.09 48.10 -48.13
N GLY A 260 -18.56 49.29 -47.73
CA GLY A 260 -17.67 50.38 -47.30
C GLY A 260 -16.82 50.02 -46.08
N VAL A 261 -17.41 49.32 -45.10
CA VAL A 261 -16.72 48.80 -43.90
C VAL A 261 -15.78 47.65 -44.27
N ALA A 262 -16.19 46.78 -45.19
CA ALA A 262 -15.36 45.68 -45.69
C ALA A 262 -14.07 46.20 -46.37
N ILE A 263 -14.16 47.25 -47.21
CA ILE A 263 -12.99 47.90 -47.83
C ILE A 263 -12.02 48.44 -46.76
N ALA A 264 -12.52 49.16 -45.75
CA ALA A 264 -11.69 49.69 -44.67
C ALA A 264 -10.97 48.57 -43.88
N ARG A 265 -11.63 47.44 -43.65
CA ARG A 265 -10.99 46.26 -43.04
C ARG A 265 -9.96 45.60 -43.95
N LEU A 266 -10.22 45.51 -45.25
CA LEU A 266 -9.23 44.97 -46.20
C LEU A 266 -8.00 45.88 -46.32
N GLN A 267 -8.16 47.20 -46.21
CA GLN A 267 -7.02 48.13 -46.13
C GLN A 267 -6.17 47.88 -44.87
N ALA A 268 -6.81 47.76 -43.69
CA ALA A 268 -6.12 47.39 -42.45
C ALA A 268 -5.45 45.99 -42.52
N ALA A 269 -6.11 45.03 -43.18
CA ALA A 269 -5.56 43.71 -43.45
C ALA A 269 -4.34 43.76 -44.38
N GLU A 270 -4.35 44.63 -45.39
CA GLU A 270 -3.26 44.78 -46.36
C GLU A 270 -2.02 45.41 -45.71
N ILE A 271 -2.19 46.44 -44.86
CA ILE A 271 -1.11 47.01 -44.04
C ILE A 271 -0.46 45.92 -43.17
N SER A 272 -1.29 45.21 -42.39
CA SER A 272 -0.85 44.12 -41.52
C SER A 272 -0.12 43.01 -42.28
N SER A 273 -0.60 42.65 -43.48
CA SER A 273 0.02 41.63 -44.32
C SER A 273 1.32 42.11 -44.98
N LYS A 274 1.43 43.39 -45.36
CA LYS A 274 2.67 43.98 -45.87
C LYS A 274 3.77 43.94 -44.80
N ASP A 275 3.45 44.23 -43.55
CA ASP A 275 4.42 44.19 -42.46
C ASP A 275 4.82 42.76 -42.08
N ALA A 276 3.86 41.82 -42.06
CA ALA A 276 4.16 40.39 -41.93
C ALA A 276 5.09 39.89 -43.07
N SER A 277 4.86 40.32 -44.31
CA SER A 277 5.72 40.02 -45.46
C SER A 277 7.11 40.67 -45.37
N LYS A 278 7.24 41.92 -44.91
CA LYS A 278 8.56 42.56 -44.67
C LYS A 278 9.38 41.75 -43.67
N LEU A 279 8.75 41.37 -42.55
CA LEU A 279 9.38 40.56 -41.51
C LEU A 279 9.76 39.16 -42.02
N ALA A 280 8.90 38.50 -42.79
CA ALA A 280 9.19 37.20 -43.39
C ALA A 280 10.40 37.26 -44.36
N ASN A 281 10.50 38.30 -45.19
CA ASN A 281 11.67 38.50 -46.06
C ASN A 281 12.96 38.86 -45.29
N SER A 282 12.86 39.27 -44.02
CA SER A 282 14.02 39.49 -43.13
C SER A 282 14.47 38.24 -42.36
N PHE A 283 13.76 37.12 -42.50
CA PHE A 283 14.08 35.87 -41.81
C PHE A 283 15.37 35.25 -42.39
N PRO A 284 16.35 34.84 -41.56
CA PRO A 284 17.62 34.33 -42.05
C PRO A 284 17.48 32.95 -42.72
N GLY A 285 18.13 32.77 -43.88
CA GLY A 285 18.12 31.49 -44.61
C GLY A 285 18.93 30.37 -43.95
N ASN A 286 19.73 30.68 -42.93
CA ASN A 286 20.35 29.69 -42.04
C ASN A 286 19.86 29.96 -40.61
N VAL A 287 19.33 28.92 -39.95
CA VAL A 287 18.70 29.01 -38.63
C VAL A 287 19.61 28.37 -37.56
N PRO A 288 19.71 28.94 -36.34
CA PRO A 288 20.47 28.32 -35.26
C PRO A 288 19.91 26.94 -34.91
N VAL A 289 20.78 25.94 -34.71
CA VAL A 289 20.39 24.54 -34.43
C VAL A 289 19.51 24.45 -33.17
N ASN A 290 19.78 25.28 -32.17
CA ASN A 290 19.02 25.35 -30.91
C ASN A 290 17.59 25.91 -31.07
N SER A 291 17.25 26.50 -32.22
CA SER A 291 15.93 27.10 -32.46
C SER A 291 14.81 26.10 -32.82
N ASN A 292 15.15 24.82 -33.03
CA ASN A 292 14.26 23.76 -33.54
C ASN A 292 13.61 24.02 -34.92
N PHE A 293 14.09 25.01 -35.68
CA PHE A 293 13.64 25.27 -37.05
C PHE A 293 14.47 24.55 -38.11
N THR A 294 13.85 24.30 -39.27
CA THR A 294 14.54 23.83 -40.49
C THR A 294 14.93 25.01 -41.39
N SER A 295 15.86 24.81 -42.33
CA SER A 295 16.22 25.81 -43.36
C SER A 295 15.02 26.25 -44.22
N GLU A 296 14.05 25.37 -44.42
CA GLU A 296 12.80 25.64 -45.16
C GLU A 296 11.80 26.55 -44.41
N THR A 297 12.06 26.86 -43.14
CA THR A 297 11.19 27.72 -42.32
C THR A 297 11.03 29.11 -42.94
N GLY A 298 12.13 29.70 -43.41
CA GLY A 298 12.13 31.05 -44.01
C GLY A 298 11.36 31.11 -45.32
N THR A 299 11.62 30.18 -46.24
CA THR A 299 10.92 30.10 -47.54
C THR A 299 9.42 29.85 -47.35
N THR A 300 9.07 28.95 -46.43
CA THR A 300 7.67 28.64 -46.07
C THR A 300 6.93 29.87 -45.54
N LEU A 301 7.55 30.63 -44.62
CA LEU A 301 6.95 31.87 -44.09
C LEU A 301 6.77 32.94 -45.18
N ILE A 302 7.77 33.10 -46.06
CA ILE A 302 7.71 34.05 -47.18
C ILE A 302 6.56 33.70 -48.14
N GLU A 303 6.40 32.42 -48.51
CA GLU A 303 5.35 32.00 -49.44
C GLU A 303 3.94 32.15 -48.85
N ILE A 304 3.73 31.71 -47.59
CA ILE A 304 2.43 31.84 -46.90
C ILE A 304 2.00 33.31 -46.80
N ASN A 305 2.92 34.20 -46.40
CA ASN A 305 2.62 35.63 -46.28
C ASN A 305 2.42 36.29 -47.65
N ARG A 306 3.23 35.95 -48.66
CA ARG A 306 3.05 36.47 -50.04
C ARG A 306 1.69 36.10 -50.61
N ARG A 307 1.30 34.83 -50.49
CA ARG A 307 0.00 34.33 -50.99
C ARG A 307 -1.18 35.02 -50.29
N HIS A 308 -1.10 35.20 -48.97
CA HIS A 308 -2.16 35.92 -48.23
C HIS A 308 -2.24 37.40 -48.62
N LEU A 309 -1.09 38.07 -48.82
CA LEU A 309 -1.06 39.44 -49.32
C LEU A 309 -1.72 39.56 -50.69
N THR A 310 -1.44 38.64 -51.62
CA THR A 310 -2.11 38.58 -52.93
C THR A 310 -3.63 38.43 -52.79
N ASN A 311 -4.11 37.46 -52.00
CA ASN A 311 -5.54 37.26 -51.78
C ASN A 311 -6.23 38.52 -51.21
N VAL A 312 -5.59 39.21 -50.26
CA VAL A 312 -6.11 40.47 -49.68
C VAL A 312 -6.15 41.57 -50.73
N GLN A 313 -5.12 41.70 -51.58
CA GLN A 313 -5.05 42.73 -52.62
C GLN A 313 -6.05 42.48 -53.76
N GLU A 314 -6.25 41.24 -54.18
CA GLU A 314 -7.24 40.87 -55.20
C GLU A 314 -8.67 41.19 -54.72
N LYS A 315 -9.07 40.73 -53.52
CA LYS A 315 -10.41 41.01 -52.97
C LYS A 315 -10.59 42.50 -52.60
N LEU A 316 -9.53 43.23 -52.24
CA LEU A 316 -9.58 44.68 -52.02
C LEU A 316 -9.86 45.42 -53.34
N ALA A 317 -9.19 45.04 -54.43
CA ALA A 317 -9.44 45.62 -55.76
C ALA A 317 -10.84 45.29 -56.29
N GLU A 318 -11.33 44.07 -56.03
CA GLU A 318 -12.72 43.65 -56.31
C GLU A 318 -13.73 44.53 -55.57
N LEU A 319 -13.65 44.65 -54.24
CA LEU A 319 -14.62 45.41 -53.47
C LEU A 319 -14.54 46.92 -53.69
N ILE A 320 -13.35 47.50 -53.89
CA ILE A 320 -13.23 48.91 -54.29
C ILE A 320 -13.97 49.15 -55.61
N LYS A 321 -13.72 48.32 -56.63
CA LYS A 321 -14.40 48.43 -57.92
C LYS A 321 -15.92 48.32 -57.77
N ASP A 322 -16.42 47.30 -57.09
CA ASP A 322 -17.86 47.10 -56.99
C ASP A 322 -18.53 48.18 -56.10
N ASN A 323 -17.81 48.75 -55.14
CA ASN A 323 -18.30 49.94 -54.42
C ASN A 323 -18.29 51.21 -55.29
N ASP A 324 -17.23 51.44 -56.08
CA ASP A 324 -17.09 52.63 -56.93
C ASP A 324 -18.03 52.63 -58.16
N TYR A 325 -18.48 51.45 -58.61
CA TYR A 325 -19.40 51.31 -59.75
C TYR A 325 -20.84 50.93 -59.36
N ILE A 326 -21.08 50.33 -58.18
CA ILE A 326 -22.40 49.82 -57.77
C ILE A 326 -22.84 50.46 -56.44
N TYR A 327 -22.17 50.15 -55.33
CA TYR A 327 -22.75 50.37 -53.99
C TYR A 327 -22.59 51.79 -53.43
N HIS A 328 -21.56 52.53 -53.86
CA HIS A 328 -21.25 53.92 -53.47
C HIS A 328 -21.25 54.19 -51.96
N GLN A 329 -20.88 53.20 -51.13
CA GLN A 329 -20.82 53.35 -49.68
C GLN A 329 -19.57 54.12 -49.25
N THR A 330 -19.69 54.95 -48.22
CA THR A 330 -18.57 55.67 -47.62
C THR A 330 -17.65 54.72 -46.86
N VAL A 331 -16.38 54.65 -47.25
CA VAL A 331 -15.35 53.90 -46.54
C VAL A 331 -15.02 54.63 -45.23
N PRO A 332 -15.22 54.03 -44.04
CA PRO A 332 -14.90 54.65 -42.75
C PRO A 332 -13.39 54.62 -42.47
N ALA A 333 -12.91 55.53 -41.64
CA ALA A 333 -11.54 55.47 -41.13
C ALA A 333 -11.34 54.26 -40.21
N GLU A 334 -10.11 53.69 -40.18
CA GLU A 334 -9.78 52.48 -39.41
C GLU A 334 -10.17 52.57 -37.93
N ALA A 335 -9.98 53.74 -37.30
CA ALA A 335 -10.32 54.00 -35.90
C ALA A 335 -11.84 53.98 -35.60
N ALA A 336 -12.71 54.00 -36.62
CA ALA A 336 -14.16 53.84 -36.48
C ALA A 336 -14.63 52.38 -36.66
N LEU A 337 -13.72 51.46 -36.99
CA LEU A 337 -14.06 50.03 -37.14
C LEU A 337 -14.31 49.37 -35.78
N THR A 338 -15.33 48.52 -35.72
CA THR A 338 -15.58 47.71 -34.53
C THR A 338 -14.48 46.67 -34.33
N VAL A 339 -14.01 46.55 -33.08
CA VAL A 339 -13.01 45.55 -32.68
C VAL A 339 -13.60 44.15 -32.85
N ILE A 340 -12.88 43.27 -33.56
CA ILE A 340 -13.30 41.90 -33.81
C ILE A 340 -13.42 41.15 -32.46
N PRO A 341 -14.57 40.52 -32.15
CA PRO A 341 -14.71 39.72 -30.93
C PRO A 341 -13.75 38.52 -30.95
N LYS A 342 -13.09 38.24 -29.83
CA LYS A 342 -12.13 37.13 -29.71
C LYS A 342 -12.83 35.86 -29.25
N LEU A 343 -12.50 34.70 -29.84
CA LEU A 343 -13.04 33.40 -29.44
C LEU A 343 -11.93 32.42 -29.02
N PRO A 344 -11.70 32.18 -27.71
CA PRO A 344 -10.76 31.18 -27.22
C PRO A 344 -11.28 29.75 -27.44
N ALA A 345 -10.65 29.03 -28.36
CA ALA A 345 -10.83 27.59 -28.55
C ALA A 345 -9.77 26.82 -27.75
N ALA A 346 -8.50 27.13 -27.97
CA ALA A 346 -7.39 26.49 -27.25
C ALA A 346 -7.36 26.93 -25.77
N LYS A 347 -7.19 25.94 -24.87
CA LYS A 347 -7.00 26.12 -23.42
C LYS A 347 -5.91 25.18 -22.92
N ALA A 348 -5.19 25.56 -21.88
CA ALA A 348 -4.25 24.66 -21.20
C ALA A 348 -5.07 23.55 -20.50
N ILE A 349 -4.71 22.28 -20.72
CA ILE A 349 -5.39 21.15 -20.05
C ILE A 349 -4.71 20.94 -18.69
N PRO A 350 -5.44 20.93 -17.56
CA PRO A 350 -4.85 20.66 -16.25
C PRO A 350 -4.09 19.34 -16.22
N VAL A 351 -2.95 19.31 -15.54
CA VAL A 351 -2.12 18.10 -15.42
C VAL A 351 -2.91 16.95 -14.77
N SER A 352 -3.81 17.25 -13.84
CA SER A 352 -4.75 16.26 -13.28
C SER A 352 -5.72 15.65 -14.30
N GLU A 353 -6.22 16.43 -15.27
CA GLU A 353 -7.10 15.92 -16.35
C GLU A 353 -6.30 15.05 -17.33
N LEU A 354 -5.02 15.38 -17.58
CA LEU A 354 -4.11 14.55 -18.40
C LEU A 354 -3.79 13.21 -17.73
N TYR A 355 -3.32 13.20 -16.47
CA TYR A 355 -2.99 11.96 -15.76
C TYR A 355 -4.21 11.12 -15.32
N ALA A 356 -5.43 11.66 -15.38
CA ALA A 356 -6.67 10.90 -15.17
C ALA A 356 -7.04 9.98 -16.37
N GLY A 357 -6.42 10.16 -17.54
CA GLY A 357 -6.66 9.31 -18.70
C GLY A 357 -6.19 7.86 -18.48
N GLN A 358 -7.06 6.89 -18.81
CA GLN A 358 -6.77 5.44 -18.66
C GLN A 358 -5.46 5.02 -19.37
N ASP A 359 -5.17 5.63 -20.53
CA ASP A 359 -3.93 5.37 -21.27
C ASP A 359 -2.68 5.78 -20.48
N ILE A 360 -2.71 6.87 -19.71
CA ILE A 360 -1.54 7.33 -18.95
C ILE A 360 -1.29 6.46 -17.72
N GLN A 361 -2.35 5.99 -17.03
CA GLN A 361 -2.20 4.95 -15.99
C GLN A 361 -1.58 3.67 -16.57
N ARG A 362 -2.03 3.24 -17.76
CA ARG A 362 -1.46 2.10 -18.49
C ARG A 362 -0.02 2.34 -18.95
N ILE A 363 0.36 3.57 -19.30
CA ILE A 363 1.73 3.95 -19.66
C ILE A 363 2.65 3.90 -18.43
N THR A 364 2.23 4.47 -17.29
CA THR A 364 3.00 4.49 -16.03
C THR A 364 3.19 3.09 -15.45
N GLY A 365 2.18 2.23 -15.53
CA GLY A 365 2.24 0.87 -14.98
C GLY A 365 2.10 0.82 -13.45
N PRO A 366 2.29 -0.36 -12.83
CA PRO A 366 2.18 -0.54 -11.38
C PRO A 366 3.32 0.18 -10.63
N ASP A 367 3.10 0.52 -9.36
CA ASP A 367 4.11 1.10 -8.48
C ASP A 367 5.28 0.13 -8.28
N ILE A 368 6.47 0.53 -8.75
CA ILE A 368 7.71 -0.24 -8.64
C ILE A 368 7.99 -0.62 -7.18
N PHE A 369 7.74 0.28 -6.23
CA PHE A 369 8.06 0.10 -4.82
C PHE A 369 6.85 -0.29 -3.97
N GLN A 370 5.81 -0.91 -4.58
CA GLN A 370 4.55 -1.25 -3.91
C GLN A 370 4.72 -1.95 -2.54
N LYS A 371 5.75 -2.81 -2.43
CA LYS A 371 6.11 -3.59 -1.23
C LYS A 371 6.57 -2.74 -0.03
N ILE A 372 7.15 -1.56 -0.24
CA ILE A 372 7.83 -0.78 0.81
C ILE A 372 6.83 0.20 1.44
N VAL A 373 6.16 -0.23 2.52
CA VAL A 373 5.19 0.59 3.26
C VAL A 373 5.91 1.55 4.22
N PRO A 374 5.70 2.87 4.13
CA PRO A 374 6.37 3.84 5.02
C PRO A 374 5.95 3.71 6.49
N MET A 375 6.85 4.01 7.42
CA MET A 375 6.58 3.84 8.87
C MET A 375 5.36 4.65 9.37
N SER A 376 5.14 5.86 8.86
CA SER A 376 3.94 6.65 9.18
C SER A 376 2.64 6.08 8.59
N VAL A 377 2.74 5.25 7.54
CA VAL A 377 1.61 4.46 7.04
C VAL A 377 1.40 3.21 7.86
N THR A 378 2.44 2.50 8.31
CA THR A 378 2.25 1.33 9.20
C THR A 378 1.69 1.74 10.56
N GLU A 379 2.07 2.91 11.08
CA GLU A 379 1.43 3.55 12.25
C GLU A 379 -0.05 3.85 11.98
N SER A 380 -0.36 4.56 10.89
CA SER A 380 -1.76 4.87 10.49
C SER A 380 -2.61 3.62 10.25
N ALA A 381 -2.04 2.57 9.66
CA ALA A 381 -2.70 1.29 9.44
C ALA A 381 -2.95 0.55 10.75
N SER A 382 -2.01 0.61 11.70
CA SER A 382 -2.18 0.05 13.05
C SER A 382 -3.31 0.76 13.83
N LEU A 383 -3.46 2.07 13.66
CA LEU A 383 -4.59 2.83 14.21
C LEU A 383 -5.93 2.40 13.59
N TYR A 384 -5.98 2.22 12.26
CA TYR A 384 -7.16 1.70 11.58
C TYR A 384 -7.48 0.26 11.97
N ASP A 385 -6.48 -0.61 12.14
CA ASP A 385 -6.67 -1.99 12.59
C ASP A 385 -7.26 -2.05 14.01
N GLU A 386 -6.90 -1.12 14.90
CA GLU A 386 -7.52 -1.02 16.22
C GLU A 386 -8.94 -0.41 16.18
N GLU A 387 -9.25 0.54 15.29
CA GLU A 387 -10.65 0.98 15.06
C GLU A 387 -11.52 -0.15 14.47
N LYS A 388 -10.96 -0.90 13.51
CA LYS A 388 -11.58 -2.11 12.94
C LYS A 388 -11.76 -3.19 14.01
N ALA A 389 -10.79 -3.37 14.91
CA ALA A 389 -10.89 -4.28 16.06
C ALA A 389 -11.95 -3.82 17.07
N LYS A 390 -12.05 -2.52 17.38
CA LYS A 390 -13.13 -1.95 18.21
C LYS A 390 -14.51 -2.23 17.62
N LEU A 391 -14.68 -2.02 16.31
CA LEU A 391 -15.93 -2.35 15.60
C LEU A 391 -16.25 -3.84 15.73
N VAL A 392 -15.31 -4.73 15.42
CA VAL A 392 -15.52 -6.19 15.50
C VAL A 392 -15.77 -6.68 16.93
N ARG A 393 -15.09 -6.11 17.94
CA ARG A 393 -15.35 -6.37 19.37
C ARG A 393 -16.77 -5.95 19.74
N ALA A 394 -17.17 -4.72 19.44
CA ALA A 394 -18.49 -4.19 19.79
C ALA A 394 -19.67 -4.85 19.05
N GLU A 395 -19.46 -5.37 17.84
CA GLU A 395 -20.44 -6.24 17.16
C GLU A 395 -20.46 -7.65 17.77
N THR A 396 -19.30 -8.22 18.14
CA THR A 396 -19.21 -9.53 18.80
C THR A 396 -19.95 -9.52 20.14
N GLU A 397 -19.68 -8.52 20.98
CA GLU A 397 -20.34 -8.32 22.27
C GLU A 397 -21.87 -8.24 22.11
N ARG A 398 -22.38 -7.39 21.19
CA ARG A 398 -23.83 -7.29 20.93
C ARG A 398 -24.48 -8.55 20.36
N VAL A 399 -23.70 -9.47 19.79
CA VAL A 399 -24.17 -10.80 19.38
C VAL A 399 -24.17 -11.77 20.57
N GLU A 400 -23.15 -11.70 21.43
CA GLU A 400 -23.00 -12.53 22.63
C GLU A 400 -24.01 -12.16 23.73
N THR A 401 -24.24 -10.87 24.00
CA THR A 401 -25.33 -10.40 24.87
C THR A 401 -26.67 -10.93 24.39
N ALA A 402 -27.02 -10.73 23.11
CA ALA A 402 -28.30 -11.16 22.57
C ALA A 402 -28.44 -12.70 22.49
N ASN A 403 -27.35 -13.45 22.30
CA ASN A 403 -27.33 -14.90 22.44
C ASN A 403 -27.61 -15.35 23.88
N SER A 404 -27.05 -14.62 24.85
CA SER A 404 -27.15 -14.93 26.29
C SER A 404 -28.53 -14.58 26.85
N GLU A 405 -29.08 -13.43 26.48
CA GLU A 405 -30.47 -13.04 26.75
C GLU A 405 -31.46 -14.09 26.24
N MET A 406 -31.28 -14.57 25.00
CA MET A 406 -32.12 -15.62 24.43
C MET A 406 -31.98 -16.94 25.21
N ALA A 407 -30.77 -17.35 25.56
CA ALA A 407 -30.54 -18.57 26.33
C ALA A 407 -31.16 -18.50 27.74
N ALA A 408 -30.94 -17.40 28.46
CA ALA A 408 -31.52 -17.16 29.77
C ALA A 408 -33.06 -17.07 29.74
N SER A 409 -33.62 -16.44 28.72
CA SER A 409 -35.08 -16.37 28.52
C SER A 409 -35.68 -17.75 28.25
N LEU A 410 -35.01 -18.59 27.45
CA LEU A 410 -35.48 -19.94 27.17
C LEU A 410 -35.37 -20.86 28.39
N ASP A 411 -34.30 -20.77 29.19
CA ASP A 411 -34.19 -21.55 30.43
C ASP A 411 -35.20 -21.10 31.50
N TYR A 412 -35.44 -19.79 31.63
CA TYR A 412 -36.48 -19.25 32.50
C TYR A 412 -37.88 -19.78 32.13
N LEU A 413 -38.19 -19.87 30.84
CA LEU A 413 -39.43 -20.46 30.33
C LEU A 413 -39.40 -22.00 30.25
N ARG A 414 -38.27 -22.65 30.60
CA ARG A 414 -38.02 -24.11 30.46
C ARG A 414 -38.30 -24.66 29.06
N LEU A 415 -38.08 -23.86 28.02
CA LEU A 415 -38.26 -24.22 26.62
C LEU A 415 -36.95 -24.75 26.01
N PRO A 416 -36.99 -25.79 25.15
CA PRO A 416 -38.18 -26.43 24.58
C PRO A 416 -38.84 -27.49 25.47
N GLY A 417 -38.20 -27.93 26.56
CA GLY A 417 -38.61 -29.09 27.36
C GLY A 417 -40.09 -29.08 27.76
N ALA A 418 -40.60 -27.95 28.24
CA ALA A 418 -41.99 -27.79 28.65
C ALA A 418 -43.04 -28.13 27.56
N LEU A 419 -42.70 -28.08 26.25
CA LEU A 419 -43.62 -28.45 25.18
C LEU A 419 -43.67 -29.95 24.91
N GLN A 420 -42.54 -30.64 25.04
CA GLN A 420 -42.43 -32.09 24.77
C GLN A 420 -43.24 -32.91 25.78
N VAL A 421 -43.39 -32.36 26.99
CA VAL A 421 -44.22 -32.83 28.09
C VAL A 421 -45.71 -32.79 27.74
N LEU A 422 -46.20 -31.61 27.33
CA LEU A 422 -47.61 -31.36 26.99
C LEU A 422 -48.08 -32.14 25.75
N LYS A 423 -47.13 -32.75 25.02
CA LYS A 423 -47.35 -33.65 23.89
C LYS A 423 -47.54 -35.13 24.29
N GLY A 424 -47.53 -35.44 25.58
CA GLY A 424 -47.77 -36.80 26.09
C GLY A 424 -46.50 -37.67 26.24
N GLY A 425 -45.34 -37.06 26.49
CA GLY A 425 -44.04 -37.75 26.54
C GLY A 425 -43.78 -38.71 27.71
N PHE A 426 -44.82 -39.22 28.38
CA PHE A 426 -44.73 -39.91 29.68
C PHE A 426 -43.91 -41.21 29.62
N ASP A 427 -44.08 -42.02 28.57
CA ASP A 427 -43.32 -43.27 28.39
C ASP A 427 -41.82 -43.04 28.07
N GLN A 428 -41.45 -41.88 27.51
CA GLN A 428 -40.07 -41.58 27.12
C GLN A 428 -39.20 -41.12 28.31
N GLU A 429 -39.80 -40.57 29.37
CA GLU A 429 -39.07 -39.96 30.51
C GLU A 429 -38.69 -40.93 31.64
N LEU A 430 -39.12 -42.19 31.59
CA LEU A 430 -38.62 -43.24 32.50
C LEU A 430 -37.28 -43.84 32.03
N SER A 431 -36.95 -43.70 30.75
CA SER A 431 -35.61 -43.90 30.18
C SER A 431 -34.69 -42.73 30.54
N GLY A 432 -33.37 -42.91 30.51
CA GLY A 432 -32.42 -41.80 30.56
C GLY A 432 -32.66 -40.75 29.46
N GLY A 433 -33.27 -41.15 28.35
CA GLY A 433 -33.30 -40.39 27.11
C GLY A 433 -32.02 -40.60 26.30
N GLU A 434 -32.04 -40.18 25.04
CA GLU A 434 -30.89 -40.37 24.13
C GLU A 434 -29.64 -39.66 24.67
N ASP A 435 -29.77 -38.47 25.26
CA ASP A 435 -28.64 -37.75 25.90
C ASP A 435 -27.89 -38.62 26.93
N PHE A 436 -28.59 -39.30 27.84
CA PHE A 436 -27.94 -40.11 28.89
C PHE A 436 -27.34 -41.41 28.35
N ARG A 437 -27.99 -42.02 27.34
CA ARG A 437 -27.41 -43.19 26.64
C ARG A 437 -26.14 -42.78 25.92
N ASN A 438 -26.19 -41.70 25.13
CA ASN A 438 -25.03 -41.13 24.46
C ASN A 438 -23.90 -40.82 25.47
N TRP A 439 -24.16 -40.26 26.65
CA TRP A 439 -23.12 -40.04 27.67
C TRP A 439 -22.52 -41.33 28.25
N CYS A 440 -23.24 -42.45 28.25
CA CYS A 440 -22.68 -43.76 28.63
C CYS A 440 -21.91 -44.39 27.46
N ASP A 441 -22.41 -44.23 26.25
CA ASP A 441 -21.84 -44.77 25.01
C ASP A 441 -20.54 -44.01 24.62
N ASP A 442 -20.49 -42.69 24.82
CA ASP A 442 -19.29 -41.84 24.70
C ASP A 442 -18.20 -42.21 25.73
N LEU A 443 -18.58 -42.85 26.86
CA LEU A 443 -17.64 -43.39 27.85
C LEU A 443 -17.23 -44.86 27.55
N ALA A 444 -17.98 -45.56 26.70
CA ALA A 444 -17.76 -46.96 26.34
C ALA A 444 -16.69 -47.10 25.24
N GLY A 445 -15.87 -48.15 25.30
CA GLY A 445 -14.83 -48.42 24.29
C GLY A 445 -13.64 -47.45 24.27
N HIS A 446 -13.67 -46.36 25.04
CA HIS A 446 -12.52 -45.45 25.21
C HIS A 446 -11.41 -46.11 26.04
N VAL A 447 -10.17 -46.05 25.52
CA VAL A 447 -8.97 -46.62 26.17
C VAL A 447 -8.76 -45.98 27.55
N SER A 448 -8.39 -46.81 28.55
CA SER A 448 -8.17 -46.35 29.93
C SER A 448 -7.27 -45.10 29.99
N PRO A 449 -7.74 -44.00 30.61
CA PRO A 449 -6.97 -42.76 30.75
C PRO A 449 -5.59 -42.94 31.39
N MET A 450 -5.41 -43.96 32.22
CA MET A 450 -4.13 -44.27 32.87
C MET A 450 -3.00 -44.47 31.85
N SER A 451 -3.26 -45.21 30.77
CA SER A 451 -2.28 -45.46 29.71
C SER A 451 -1.81 -44.17 29.00
N THR A 452 -2.66 -43.13 28.98
CA THR A 452 -2.26 -41.82 28.47
C THR A 452 -1.37 -41.05 29.45
N PHE A 453 -1.54 -41.16 30.77
CA PHE A 453 -0.58 -40.59 31.73
C PHE A 453 0.80 -41.24 31.64
N ASP A 454 0.87 -42.56 31.44
CA ASP A 454 2.15 -43.25 31.22
C ASP A 454 2.86 -42.72 29.95
N SER A 455 2.10 -42.44 28.89
CA SER A 455 2.61 -41.82 27.65
C SER A 455 3.06 -40.36 27.83
N LEU A 456 2.30 -39.54 28.57
CA LEU A 456 2.67 -38.17 28.93
C LEU A 456 3.95 -38.15 29.78
N LYS A 457 4.02 -39.00 30.81
CA LYS A 457 5.19 -39.17 31.69
C LYS A 457 6.42 -39.58 30.89
N SER A 458 6.32 -40.59 30.03
CA SER A 458 7.43 -41.02 29.16
C SER A 458 7.88 -39.90 28.20
N SER A 459 6.93 -39.12 27.68
CA SER A 459 7.22 -37.93 26.85
C SER A 459 7.95 -36.85 27.64
N LYS A 460 7.52 -36.54 28.86
CA LYS A 460 8.19 -35.61 29.78
C LYS A 460 9.63 -36.06 30.08
N GLU A 461 9.83 -37.33 30.42
CA GLU A 461 11.15 -37.91 30.71
C GLU A 461 12.09 -37.80 29.50
N ALA A 462 11.58 -38.04 28.28
CA ALA A 462 12.35 -37.85 27.05
C ALA A 462 12.76 -36.38 26.81
N ILE A 463 11.86 -35.41 27.02
CA ILE A 463 12.15 -33.98 26.84
C ILE A 463 13.17 -33.49 27.90
N VAL A 464 13.03 -33.91 29.15
CA VAL A 464 14.00 -33.61 30.22
C VAL A 464 15.38 -34.19 29.87
N SER A 465 15.44 -35.41 29.31
CA SER A 465 16.69 -36.02 28.84
C SER A 465 17.38 -35.19 27.75
N ILE A 466 16.61 -34.63 26.80
CA ILE A 466 17.14 -33.72 25.76
C ILE A 466 17.65 -32.42 26.40
N LEU A 467 16.87 -31.76 27.27
CA LEU A 467 17.32 -30.54 27.96
C LEU A 467 18.57 -30.76 28.83
N GLU A 468 18.73 -31.95 29.42
CA GLU A 468 19.98 -32.36 30.07
C GLU A 468 21.13 -32.57 29.08
N LYS A 469 20.89 -33.23 27.94
CA LYS A 469 21.88 -33.39 26.85
C LYS A 469 22.38 -32.02 26.39
N SER A 470 21.48 -31.10 26.04
CA SER A 470 21.83 -29.76 25.58
C SER A 470 22.62 -28.97 26.63
N SER A 471 22.19 -28.99 27.91
CA SER A 471 22.95 -28.37 29.01
C SER A 471 24.37 -28.92 29.09
N LYS A 472 24.51 -30.25 29.13
CA LYS A 472 25.82 -30.93 29.23
C LYS A 472 26.73 -30.63 28.04
N GLN A 473 26.19 -30.37 26.84
CA GLN A 473 26.98 -29.91 25.69
C GLN A 473 27.55 -28.50 25.90
N LEU A 474 26.73 -27.55 26.38
CA LEU A 474 27.17 -26.19 26.68
C LEU A 474 28.20 -26.17 27.81
N ASP A 475 27.94 -26.91 28.89
CA ASP A 475 28.87 -27.07 30.02
C ASP A 475 30.21 -27.66 29.59
N MET A 476 30.20 -28.63 28.66
CA MET A 476 31.41 -29.24 28.11
C MET A 476 32.19 -28.27 27.22
N GLU A 477 31.55 -27.55 26.31
CA GLU A 477 32.20 -26.58 25.41
C GLU A 477 32.80 -25.41 26.21
N GLU A 478 32.09 -24.88 27.19
CA GLU A 478 32.59 -23.84 28.09
C GLU A 478 33.84 -24.32 28.85
N SER A 479 33.81 -25.56 29.38
CA SER A 479 34.97 -26.16 30.05
C SER A 479 36.17 -26.38 29.12
N VAL A 480 35.95 -26.59 27.81
CA VAL A 480 37.02 -26.77 26.82
C VAL A 480 37.59 -25.41 26.40
N CYS A 481 36.74 -24.41 26.16
CA CYS A 481 37.16 -23.03 25.86
C CYS A 481 38.03 -22.48 26.99
N GLU A 482 37.65 -22.66 28.26
CA GLU A 482 38.41 -22.13 29.39
C GLU A 482 39.70 -22.91 29.66
N LYS A 483 39.73 -24.22 29.40
CA LYS A 483 40.97 -25.03 29.43
C LYS A 483 41.97 -24.59 28.35
N MET A 484 41.49 -24.29 27.14
CA MET A 484 42.38 -23.81 26.07
C MET A 484 42.87 -22.38 26.35
N ARG A 485 42.00 -21.49 26.85
CA ARG A 485 42.41 -20.16 27.35
C ARG A 485 43.46 -20.28 28.47
N SER A 486 43.29 -21.20 29.41
CA SER A 486 44.26 -21.46 30.48
C SER A 486 45.59 -22.07 30.00
N LYS A 487 45.64 -22.67 28.80
CA LYS A 487 46.83 -23.32 28.23
C LYS A 487 47.63 -22.42 27.28
N TYR A 488 46.94 -21.52 26.58
CA TYR A 488 47.53 -20.65 25.55
C TYR A 488 47.44 -19.14 25.88
N GLU A 489 46.78 -18.80 27.00
CA GLU A 489 46.67 -17.44 27.54
C GLU A 489 46.29 -16.38 26.48
N GLY A 490 47.17 -15.40 26.22
CA GLY A 490 46.94 -14.33 25.26
C GLY A 490 46.91 -14.75 23.79
N GLU A 491 47.35 -15.97 23.46
CA GLU A 491 47.24 -16.52 22.11
C GLU A 491 45.80 -17.04 21.83
N TRP A 492 45.02 -17.39 22.87
CA TRP A 492 43.65 -17.89 22.71
C TRP A 492 42.63 -16.75 22.61
N THR A 493 42.59 -16.12 21.44
CA THR A 493 41.74 -14.96 21.12
C THR A 493 40.22 -15.25 21.10
N GLN A 494 39.81 -16.52 21.24
CA GLN A 494 38.41 -16.94 21.24
C GLN A 494 37.61 -16.28 22.39
N GLN A 495 36.40 -15.78 22.10
CA GLN A 495 35.54 -15.13 23.10
C GLN A 495 35.03 -16.13 24.18
N PRO A 496 34.69 -15.68 25.41
CA PRO A 496 34.19 -16.57 26.47
C PRO A 496 32.78 -17.11 26.19
N SER A 497 32.64 -18.45 26.18
CA SER A 497 31.36 -19.12 25.92
C SER A 497 30.26 -18.80 26.93
N SER A 498 30.62 -18.52 28.19
CA SER A 498 29.67 -18.17 29.26
C SER A 498 28.78 -16.96 28.95
N ARG A 499 29.28 -16.00 28.16
CA ARG A 499 28.48 -14.86 27.67
C ARG A 499 27.57 -15.25 26.51
N LEU A 500 28.11 -16.00 25.55
CA LEU A 500 27.41 -16.39 24.32
C LEU A 500 26.31 -17.43 24.54
N THR A 501 26.45 -18.28 25.56
CA THR A 501 25.46 -19.31 25.93
C THR A 501 24.36 -18.81 26.86
N SER A 502 24.39 -17.55 27.28
CA SER A 502 23.47 -16.98 28.27
C SER A 502 22.00 -17.07 27.89
N THR A 503 21.66 -16.83 26.62
CA THR A 503 20.29 -16.99 26.07
C THR A 503 19.86 -18.45 26.07
N LEU A 504 20.64 -19.34 25.45
CA LEU A 504 20.37 -20.78 25.39
C LEU A 504 20.22 -21.41 26.79
N ARG A 505 21.04 -20.99 27.76
CA ARG A 505 20.92 -21.42 29.17
C ARG A 505 19.67 -20.87 29.86
N ASN A 506 19.17 -19.71 29.45
CA ASN A 506 17.91 -19.17 29.93
C ASN A 506 16.71 -19.91 29.30
N ASP A 507 16.76 -20.21 28.01
CA ASP A 507 15.73 -20.99 27.31
C ASP A 507 15.59 -22.39 27.90
N ILE A 508 16.72 -23.09 28.16
CA ILE A 508 16.75 -24.37 28.87
C ILE A 508 16.07 -24.27 30.26
N ARG A 509 16.18 -23.14 30.96
CA ARG A 509 15.52 -22.91 32.25
C ARG A 509 14.01 -22.71 32.05
N ASN A 510 13.62 -21.81 31.14
CA ASN A 510 12.23 -21.52 30.82
C ASN A 510 11.45 -22.79 30.43
N TYR A 511 12.05 -23.67 29.60
CA TYR A 511 11.43 -24.94 29.24
C TYR A 511 11.33 -25.94 30.41
N ARG A 512 12.28 -25.93 31.36
CA ARG A 512 12.17 -26.72 32.60
C ARG A 512 11.05 -26.21 33.51
N GLU A 513 10.94 -24.90 33.69
CA GLU A 513 9.87 -24.27 34.48
C GLU A 513 8.49 -24.57 33.85
N ALA A 514 8.37 -24.51 32.52
CA ALA A 514 7.17 -24.89 31.78
C ALA A 514 6.82 -26.38 31.93
N LEU A 515 7.82 -27.29 31.92
CA LEU A 515 7.63 -28.73 32.18
C LEU A 515 7.23 -29.05 33.64
N GLU A 516 7.51 -28.15 34.58
CA GLU A 516 7.08 -28.26 35.97
C GLU A 516 5.64 -27.72 36.17
N GLU A 517 5.28 -26.65 35.46
CA GLU A 517 3.89 -26.15 35.41
C GLU A 517 2.96 -27.17 34.72
N ALA A 518 3.35 -27.70 33.56
CA ALA A 518 2.61 -28.76 32.87
C ALA A 518 2.43 -30.00 33.77
N ALA A 519 3.48 -30.42 34.49
CA ALA A 519 3.37 -31.52 35.43
C ALA A 519 2.46 -31.22 36.65
N ARG A 520 2.31 -29.94 37.05
CA ARG A 520 1.31 -29.55 38.05
C ARG A 520 -0.11 -29.61 37.48
N SER A 521 -0.30 -29.34 36.18
CA SER A 521 -1.55 -29.58 35.47
C SER A 521 -1.88 -31.08 35.34
N ASP A 522 -0.92 -31.91 34.92
CA ASP A 522 -1.09 -33.38 34.83
C ASP A 522 -1.54 -33.97 36.16
N ASN A 523 -0.93 -33.57 37.27
CA ASN A 523 -1.33 -34.03 38.61
C ASN A 523 -2.74 -33.56 39.01
N GLN A 524 -3.25 -32.43 38.50
CA GLN A 524 -4.64 -32.01 38.70
C GLN A 524 -5.61 -32.87 37.87
N LEU A 525 -5.29 -33.16 36.61
CA LEU A 525 -6.08 -34.06 35.76
C LEU A 525 -6.14 -35.48 36.34
N TYR A 526 -5.00 -36.00 36.82
CA TYR A 526 -4.91 -37.28 37.53
C TYR A 526 -5.76 -37.26 38.81
N SER A 527 -5.68 -36.18 39.60
CA SER A 527 -6.50 -36.01 40.81
C SER A 527 -8.00 -35.93 40.52
N LYS A 528 -8.41 -35.35 39.37
CA LYS A 528 -9.81 -35.35 38.91
C LYS A 528 -10.30 -36.76 38.59
N ILE A 529 -9.47 -37.59 37.94
CA ILE A 529 -9.82 -39.00 37.67
C ILE A 529 -10.08 -39.75 38.96
N CYS A 530 -9.15 -39.76 39.91
CA CYS A 530 -9.33 -40.50 41.17
C CYS A 530 -10.51 -40.00 42.03
N GLN A 531 -11.06 -38.81 41.76
CA GLN A 531 -12.28 -38.29 42.40
C GLN A 531 -13.57 -38.77 41.73
N HIS A 532 -13.54 -39.12 40.44
CA HIS A 532 -14.71 -39.50 39.63
C HIS A 532 -14.63 -40.91 39.03
N GLU A 533 -13.55 -41.66 39.28
CA GLU A 533 -13.29 -43.02 38.81
C GLU A 533 -14.50 -43.96 38.99
N VAL A 534 -15.13 -43.94 40.17
CA VAL A 534 -16.32 -44.75 40.47
C VAL A 534 -17.55 -44.33 39.66
N ASP A 535 -17.75 -43.02 39.45
CA ASP A 535 -18.85 -42.50 38.62
C ASP A 535 -18.60 -42.80 37.11
N PHE A 536 -17.36 -42.70 36.65
CA PHE A 536 -16.95 -42.99 35.27
C PHE A 536 -17.05 -44.48 34.95
N ASP A 537 -16.63 -45.36 35.86
CA ASP A 537 -16.74 -46.82 35.66
C ASP A 537 -18.19 -47.30 35.82
N GLU A 538 -19.01 -46.65 36.67
CA GLU A 538 -20.46 -46.87 36.72
C GLU A 538 -21.12 -46.51 35.36
N MET A 539 -20.76 -45.37 34.77
CA MET A 539 -21.28 -44.96 33.44
C MET A 539 -20.74 -45.83 32.30
N ARG A 540 -19.43 -46.14 32.27
CA ARG A 540 -18.82 -46.99 31.22
C ARG A 540 -19.43 -48.39 31.23
N SER A 541 -19.52 -49.04 32.39
CA SER A 541 -20.07 -50.39 32.48
C SER A 541 -21.55 -50.44 32.09
N ALA A 542 -22.32 -49.37 32.35
CA ALA A 542 -23.69 -49.27 31.87
C ALA A 542 -23.77 -49.11 30.33
N GLY A 543 -22.87 -48.35 29.70
CA GLY A 543 -22.77 -48.26 28.23
C GLY A 543 -22.32 -49.58 27.58
N GLU A 544 -21.23 -50.17 28.06
CA GLU A 544 -20.66 -51.43 27.54
C GLU A 544 -21.60 -52.63 27.63
N LEU A 545 -22.52 -52.64 28.61
CA LEU A 545 -23.56 -53.66 28.76
C LEU A 545 -24.92 -53.29 28.12
N GLY A 546 -25.09 -52.06 27.64
CA GLY A 546 -26.38 -51.53 27.19
C GLY A 546 -27.42 -51.32 28.31
N GLU A 547 -26.97 -51.28 29.57
CA GLU A 547 -27.80 -51.15 30.77
C GLU A 547 -27.96 -49.68 31.24
N SER A 548 -27.66 -48.68 30.40
CA SER A 548 -27.75 -47.25 30.71
C SER A 548 -29.11 -46.84 31.31
N ASP A 549 -30.22 -47.36 30.80
CA ASP A 549 -31.54 -47.09 31.38
C ASP A 549 -31.74 -47.72 32.77
N VAL A 550 -31.11 -48.86 33.04
CA VAL A 550 -31.14 -49.53 34.37
C VAL A 550 -30.35 -48.72 35.38
N LEU A 551 -29.18 -48.18 34.99
CA LEU A 551 -28.42 -47.24 35.79
C LEU A 551 -29.24 -45.97 36.10
N PHE A 552 -29.86 -45.38 35.09
CA PHE A 552 -30.69 -44.19 35.26
C PHE A 552 -31.89 -44.44 36.18
N GLN A 553 -32.58 -45.57 36.00
CA GLN A 553 -33.70 -45.97 36.84
C GLN A 553 -33.26 -46.25 38.30
N ARG A 554 -32.08 -46.86 38.50
CA ARG A 554 -31.46 -47.04 39.84
C ARG A 554 -31.21 -45.70 40.51
N ALA A 555 -30.65 -44.72 39.79
CA ALA A 555 -30.39 -43.39 40.32
C ALA A 555 -31.68 -42.61 40.63
N LEU A 556 -32.71 -42.71 39.79
CA LEU A 556 -34.05 -42.16 40.06
C LEU A 556 -34.65 -42.75 41.35
N ILE A 557 -34.61 -44.07 41.52
CA ILE A 557 -35.10 -44.75 42.73
C ILE A 557 -34.29 -44.32 43.97
N GLN A 558 -32.99 -44.08 43.83
CA GLN A 558 -32.13 -43.61 44.92
C GLN A 558 -32.44 -42.15 45.34
N VAL A 559 -32.80 -41.28 44.39
CA VAL A 559 -33.24 -39.90 44.67
C VAL A 559 -34.66 -39.84 45.24
N GLY A 560 -35.60 -40.61 44.69
CA GLY A 560 -36.98 -40.71 45.20
C GLY A 560 -37.10 -41.48 46.52
N GLY A 561 -36.12 -42.34 46.85
CA GLY A 561 -36.15 -43.29 47.96
C GLY A 561 -36.28 -42.72 49.37
N LYS A 562 -36.21 -41.40 49.54
CA LYS A 562 -36.48 -40.73 50.83
C LYS A 562 -37.97 -40.54 51.14
N SER A 563 -38.90 -40.87 50.23
CA SER A 563 -40.34 -40.83 50.46
C SER A 563 -41.02 -42.20 50.27
N ARG A 564 -40.75 -43.15 51.19
CA ARG A 564 -41.51 -44.41 51.27
C ARG A 564 -42.75 -44.21 52.14
N ASN A 565 -43.90 -43.93 51.52
CA ASN A 565 -45.24 -44.34 51.98
C ASN A 565 -46.35 -44.03 50.96
N ALA A 566 -46.28 -44.68 49.80
CA ALA A 566 -47.42 -44.87 48.90
C ALA A 566 -47.22 -46.19 48.14
N ALA A 567 -48.16 -47.13 48.27
CA ALA A 567 -48.14 -48.40 47.55
C ALA A 567 -49.24 -48.40 46.49
N GLY A 568 -48.87 -48.58 45.23
CA GLY A 568 -49.79 -48.70 44.10
C GLY A 568 -49.03 -49.21 42.88
N SER A 569 -49.50 -50.31 42.28
CA SER A 569 -48.86 -50.93 41.13
C SER A 569 -49.14 -50.13 39.83
N PRO A 570 -48.20 -50.08 38.87
CA PRO A 570 -48.44 -49.45 37.58
C PRO A 570 -49.44 -50.27 36.76
N GLY A 571 -50.52 -49.66 36.27
CA GLY A 571 -51.62 -50.44 35.68
C GLY A 571 -52.78 -49.70 35.00
N THR A 572 -52.63 -48.42 34.64
CA THR A 572 -53.63 -47.69 33.82
C THR A 572 -52.94 -46.72 32.87
N ARG A 573 -53.27 -46.85 31.57
CA ARG A 573 -52.82 -45.93 30.51
C ARG A 573 -53.81 -44.76 30.47
N GLU A 574 -53.59 -43.75 31.32
CA GLU A 574 -54.38 -42.51 31.27
C GLU A 574 -54.25 -41.86 29.88
N GLY A 575 -55.33 -41.25 29.39
CA GLY A 575 -55.39 -40.72 28.02
C GLY A 575 -54.44 -39.55 27.80
N ASN A 576 -53.92 -39.42 26.57
CA ASN A 576 -53.08 -38.29 26.20
C ASN A 576 -53.90 -36.99 26.17
N LEU A 577 -53.27 -35.86 26.49
CA LEU A 577 -53.84 -34.50 26.45
C LEU A 577 -54.35 -34.07 25.04
N LEU A 578 -54.13 -34.91 24.03
CA LEU A 578 -54.51 -34.74 22.63
C LEU A 578 -55.82 -35.46 22.24
N ASP A 579 -56.40 -36.26 23.14
CA ASP A 579 -57.57 -37.13 22.85
C ASP A 579 -58.92 -36.51 23.30
N ASP A 580 -58.88 -35.39 24.03
CA ASP A 580 -60.03 -34.73 24.67
C ASP A 580 -60.53 -33.52 23.83
N ASP A 581 -60.80 -33.77 22.54
CA ASP A 581 -61.31 -32.78 21.57
C ASP A 581 -62.85 -32.64 21.69
N PHE A 582 -63.30 -31.82 22.65
CA PHE A 582 -64.70 -31.36 22.74
C PHE A 582 -64.85 -29.89 22.34
N ASP A 583 -65.74 -29.68 21.37
CA ASP A 583 -66.12 -28.45 20.68
C ASP A 583 -66.41 -27.24 21.60
N ASP A 584 -65.57 -26.19 21.53
CA ASP A 584 -65.88 -24.83 22.03
C ASP A 584 -65.01 -23.73 21.37
N GLY A 585 -64.92 -23.74 20.03
CA GLY A 585 -64.53 -22.58 19.20
C GLY A 585 -63.14 -21.93 19.42
N LYS A 586 -62.21 -22.62 20.10
CA LYS A 586 -60.86 -22.10 20.45
C LYS A 586 -59.79 -23.03 19.86
N ASN A 587 -58.63 -22.46 19.48
CA ASN A 587 -57.48 -23.21 18.94
C ASN A 587 -57.16 -24.45 19.80
N SER A 588 -56.95 -25.63 19.20
CA SER A 588 -56.62 -26.83 19.96
C SER A 588 -55.28 -26.67 20.70
N VAL A 589 -55.07 -27.43 21.78
CA VAL A 589 -53.79 -27.41 22.53
C VAL A 589 -52.63 -27.78 21.60
N ALA A 590 -52.87 -28.67 20.63
CA ALA A 590 -51.93 -29.01 19.58
C ALA A 590 -51.53 -27.80 18.70
N ASP A 591 -52.49 -26.98 18.27
CA ASP A 591 -52.22 -25.77 17.48
C ASP A 591 -51.42 -24.73 18.27
N GLN A 592 -51.69 -24.63 19.58
CA GLN A 592 -50.98 -23.71 20.46
C GLN A 592 -49.53 -24.15 20.66
N ILE A 593 -49.29 -25.44 20.95
CA ILE A 593 -47.94 -26.03 21.00
C ILE A 593 -47.19 -25.84 19.68
N ALA A 594 -47.86 -26.08 18.53
CA ALA A 594 -47.26 -25.92 17.21
C ALA A 594 -46.82 -24.47 16.91
N LYS A 595 -47.57 -23.47 17.39
CA LYS A 595 -47.19 -22.04 17.28
C LYS A 595 -45.95 -21.72 18.11
N VAL A 596 -45.85 -22.23 19.34
CA VAL A 596 -44.65 -22.03 20.18
C VAL A 596 -43.43 -22.76 19.55
N GLU A 597 -43.60 -23.98 19.02
CA GLU A 597 -42.56 -24.68 18.27
C GLU A 597 -42.07 -23.88 17.03
N ASP A 598 -42.97 -23.25 16.28
CA ASP A 598 -42.62 -22.45 15.09
C ASP A 598 -41.87 -21.16 15.45
N ILE A 599 -42.27 -20.47 16.54
CA ILE A 599 -41.51 -19.33 17.07
C ILE A 599 -40.11 -19.76 17.52
N LEU A 600 -39.95 -20.93 18.16
CA LEU A 600 -38.65 -21.50 18.51
C LEU A 600 -37.80 -21.85 17.27
N LYS A 601 -38.41 -22.38 16.20
CA LYS A 601 -37.72 -22.64 14.91
C LYS A 601 -37.23 -21.33 14.27
N LYS A 602 -38.07 -20.29 14.26
CA LYS A 602 -37.73 -18.93 13.78
C LYS A 602 -36.60 -18.29 14.60
N LEU A 603 -36.63 -18.40 15.92
CA LEU A 603 -35.58 -17.89 16.82
C LEU A 603 -34.22 -18.55 16.55
N ASN A 604 -34.18 -19.88 16.40
CA ASN A 604 -32.95 -20.60 16.08
C ASN A 604 -32.41 -20.24 14.68
N LEU A 605 -33.28 -19.96 13.71
CA LEU A 605 -32.87 -19.46 12.40
C LEU A 605 -32.24 -18.05 12.50
N VAL A 606 -32.82 -17.15 13.31
CA VAL A 606 -32.25 -15.80 13.57
C VAL A 606 -30.90 -15.90 14.29
N LYS A 607 -30.77 -16.79 15.28
CA LYS A 607 -29.48 -17.07 15.95
C LYS A 607 -28.42 -17.52 14.94
N ARG A 608 -28.76 -18.45 14.03
CA ARG A 608 -27.86 -18.93 12.97
C ARG A 608 -27.48 -17.84 11.97
N GLU A 609 -28.45 -17.03 11.52
CA GLU A 609 -28.20 -15.88 10.64
C GLU A 609 -27.23 -14.89 11.30
N ARG A 610 -27.46 -14.54 12.58
CA ARG A 610 -26.60 -13.61 13.33
C ARG A 610 -25.17 -14.14 13.48
N SER A 611 -25.01 -15.43 13.80
CA SER A 611 -23.69 -16.07 13.86
C SER A 611 -22.96 -16.08 12.51
N GLN A 612 -23.67 -16.31 11.39
CA GLN A 612 -23.07 -16.24 10.06
C GLN A 612 -22.64 -14.82 9.70
N VAL A 613 -23.50 -13.82 9.89
CA VAL A 613 -23.17 -12.41 9.56
C VAL A 613 -22.01 -11.88 10.43
N LEU A 614 -21.87 -12.35 11.67
CA LEU A 614 -20.70 -12.03 12.50
C LEU A 614 -19.42 -12.71 11.98
N LYS A 615 -19.52 -13.94 11.46
CA LYS A 615 -18.40 -14.62 10.79
C LYS A 615 -17.99 -13.88 9.52
N ASP A 616 -18.95 -13.55 8.65
CA ASP A 616 -18.73 -12.79 7.42
C ASP A 616 -18.04 -11.44 7.70
N LEU A 617 -18.48 -10.75 8.77
CA LEU A 617 -17.85 -9.50 9.25
C LEU A 617 -16.40 -9.72 9.72
N LYS A 618 -16.13 -10.78 10.49
CA LYS A 618 -14.78 -11.11 10.98
C LYS A 618 -13.82 -11.46 9.83
N GLU A 619 -14.27 -12.26 8.86
CA GLU A 619 -13.50 -12.59 7.67
C GLU A 619 -13.26 -11.36 6.78
N LYS A 620 -14.27 -10.52 6.58
CA LYS A 620 -14.11 -9.26 5.81
C LYS A 620 -13.21 -8.25 6.53
N ALA A 621 -13.20 -8.21 7.85
CA ALA A 621 -12.30 -7.34 8.62
C ALA A 621 -10.84 -7.85 8.63
N HIS A 622 -10.64 -9.17 8.67
CA HIS A 622 -9.30 -9.75 8.63
C HIS A 622 -8.59 -9.50 7.29
N ASN A 623 -9.32 -9.61 6.18
CA ASN A 623 -8.76 -9.46 4.82
C ASN A 623 -8.69 -8.00 4.31
N ASP A 624 -8.88 -7.00 5.17
CA ASP A 624 -8.99 -5.59 4.79
C ASP A 624 -7.73 -4.79 5.13
N ASP A 625 -6.88 -4.58 4.13
CA ASP A 625 -5.69 -3.72 4.18
C ASP A 625 -5.94 -2.39 3.45
N ILE A 626 -5.80 -1.27 4.16
CA ILE A 626 -5.92 0.09 3.59
C ILE A 626 -4.56 0.77 3.33
N SER A 627 -3.43 0.07 3.50
CA SER A 627 -2.08 0.64 3.39
C SER A 627 -1.86 1.37 2.07
N HIS A 628 -2.37 0.84 0.95
CA HIS A 628 -2.28 1.53 -0.35
C HIS A 628 -3.09 2.84 -0.40
N VAL A 629 -4.28 2.86 0.19
CA VAL A 629 -5.14 4.06 0.29
C VAL A 629 -4.46 5.12 1.15
N LEU A 630 -3.80 4.71 2.24
CA LEU A 630 -3.01 5.61 3.11
C LEU A 630 -1.77 6.15 2.40
N ILE A 631 -1.04 5.34 1.64
CA ILE A 631 0.12 5.77 0.83
C ILE A 631 -0.29 6.87 -0.15
N LEU A 632 -1.38 6.67 -0.91
CA LEU A 632 -1.88 7.65 -1.89
C LEU A 632 -2.33 8.97 -1.23
N ASN A 633 -2.95 8.91 -0.06
CA ASN A 633 -3.47 10.10 0.63
C ASN A 633 -2.45 10.80 1.55
N LYS A 634 -1.22 10.28 1.68
CA LYS A 634 -0.17 10.73 2.62
C LYS A 634 0.06 12.25 2.65
N LYS A 635 -0.05 12.95 1.52
CA LYS A 635 0.15 14.41 1.41
C LYS A 635 -1.00 15.26 1.99
N GLY A 636 -2.18 14.67 2.23
CA GLY A 636 -3.31 15.33 2.91
C GLY A 636 -3.60 14.77 4.30
N ILE A 637 -2.90 13.73 4.74
CA ILE A 637 -3.40 12.80 5.77
C ILE A 637 -3.45 13.42 7.18
N SER A 638 -2.51 14.31 7.54
CA SER A 638 -2.30 14.85 8.90
C SER A 638 -3.44 15.68 9.52
N ASN A 639 -4.56 15.88 8.82
CA ASN A 639 -5.81 16.44 9.37
C ASN A 639 -7.06 15.64 8.96
N TYR A 640 -6.92 14.57 8.16
CA TYR A 640 -8.01 13.86 7.49
C TYR A 640 -8.04 12.34 7.74
N GLU A 641 -7.03 11.76 8.41
CA GLU A 641 -6.99 10.33 8.83
C GLU A 641 -8.33 9.83 9.36
N ASN A 642 -8.92 10.49 10.36
CA ASN A 642 -10.20 10.08 10.96
C ASN A 642 -11.38 10.11 9.97
N GLN A 643 -11.38 11.01 8.98
CA GLN A 643 -12.42 11.05 7.95
C GLN A 643 -12.24 9.92 6.94
N LEU A 644 -10.98 9.62 6.58
CA LEU A 644 -10.63 8.50 5.71
C LEU A 644 -10.96 7.16 6.37
N PHE A 645 -10.62 6.98 7.65
CA PHE A 645 -11.01 5.82 8.45
C PHE A 645 -12.54 5.69 8.53
N GLN A 646 -13.27 6.78 8.77
CA GLN A 646 -14.73 6.75 8.86
C GLN A 646 -15.40 6.38 7.53
N ALA A 647 -14.88 6.85 6.40
CA ALA A 647 -15.33 6.48 5.07
C ALA A 647 -15.03 5.00 4.73
N GLU A 648 -13.81 4.53 5.02
CA GLU A 648 -13.44 3.13 4.83
C GLU A 648 -14.26 2.20 5.73
N LEU A 649 -14.45 2.52 7.01
CA LEU A 649 -15.29 1.74 7.93
C LEU A 649 -16.77 1.68 7.49
N GLU A 650 -17.23 2.60 6.62
CA GLU A 650 -18.60 2.57 6.11
C GLU A 650 -18.90 1.30 5.28
N LYS A 651 -17.87 0.64 4.72
CA LYS A 651 -17.99 -0.67 4.03
C LYS A 651 -18.40 -1.84 4.95
N TYR A 652 -18.47 -1.61 6.27
CA TYR A 652 -18.99 -2.56 7.26
C TYR A 652 -20.44 -2.29 7.68
N ARG A 653 -20.99 -1.08 7.47
CA ARG A 653 -22.38 -0.71 7.83
C ARG A 653 -23.45 -1.74 7.42
N PRO A 654 -23.38 -2.40 6.23
CA PRO A 654 -24.38 -3.41 5.86
C PRO A 654 -24.43 -4.61 6.80
N HIS A 655 -23.28 -5.03 7.35
CA HIS A 655 -23.20 -6.14 8.31
C HIS A 655 -23.77 -5.69 9.66
N GLN A 656 -23.37 -4.52 10.16
CA GLN A 656 -23.89 -3.94 11.40
C GLN A 656 -25.42 -3.77 11.35
N SER A 657 -25.95 -3.25 10.25
CA SER A 657 -27.39 -3.09 10.04
C SER A 657 -28.14 -4.42 10.00
N ARG A 658 -27.51 -5.49 9.49
CA ARG A 658 -28.10 -6.83 9.46
C ARG A 658 -28.06 -7.51 10.84
N LEU A 659 -26.98 -7.33 11.61
CA LEU A 659 -26.88 -7.76 13.02
C LEU A 659 -27.92 -7.03 13.89
N LEU A 660 -28.07 -5.71 13.73
CA LEU A 660 -29.10 -4.91 14.40
C LEU A 660 -30.52 -5.42 14.08
N SER A 661 -30.81 -5.67 12.79
CA SER A 661 -32.09 -6.23 12.34
C SER A 661 -32.36 -7.63 12.92
N ALA A 662 -31.33 -8.49 12.98
CA ALA A 662 -31.43 -9.80 13.61
C ALA A 662 -31.72 -9.70 15.12
N ASN A 663 -31.09 -8.77 15.84
CA ASN A 663 -31.37 -8.53 17.25
C ASN A 663 -32.80 -8.02 17.48
N HIS A 664 -33.28 -7.03 16.72
CA HIS A 664 -34.68 -6.57 16.81
C HIS A 664 -35.69 -7.69 16.50
N LYS A 665 -35.40 -8.53 15.50
CA LYS A 665 -36.23 -9.69 15.13
C LYS A 665 -36.26 -10.74 16.25
N GLN A 666 -35.14 -10.99 16.93
CA GLN A 666 -35.11 -11.81 18.15
C GLN A 666 -35.98 -11.19 19.26
N SER A 667 -35.80 -9.91 19.58
CA SER A 667 -36.58 -9.25 20.64
C SER A 667 -38.09 -9.27 20.38
N SER A 668 -38.51 -9.20 19.10
CA SER A 668 -39.91 -9.36 18.71
C SER A 668 -40.40 -10.80 18.94
N LEU A 669 -39.67 -11.79 18.42
CA LEU A 669 -40.02 -13.20 18.57
C LEU A 669 -39.99 -13.67 20.04
N MET A 670 -39.14 -13.10 20.89
CA MET A 670 -39.11 -13.40 22.33
C MET A 670 -40.35 -12.87 23.06
N LYS A 671 -40.88 -11.70 22.66
CA LYS A 671 -42.16 -11.18 23.18
C LYS A 671 -43.33 -12.05 22.71
N GLU A 672 -43.35 -12.43 21.44
CA GLU A 672 -44.35 -13.33 20.85
C GLU A 672 -44.34 -14.72 21.53
N LEU A 673 -43.16 -15.30 21.77
CA LEU A 673 -42.96 -16.54 22.51
C LEU A 673 -43.48 -16.43 23.95
N THR A 674 -43.14 -15.34 24.64
CA THR A 674 -43.53 -15.14 26.03
C THR A 674 -45.05 -15.01 26.18
N LEU A 675 -45.72 -14.30 25.26
CA LEU A 675 -47.18 -14.20 25.26
C LEU A 675 -47.83 -15.55 24.94
N THR A 676 -47.50 -16.17 23.80
CA THR A 676 -48.12 -17.44 23.36
C THR A 676 -47.89 -18.59 24.33
N PHE A 677 -46.74 -18.64 25.02
CA PHE A 677 -46.48 -19.64 26.06
C PHE A 677 -47.19 -19.33 27.38
N ASN A 678 -47.37 -18.06 27.76
CA ASN A 678 -48.20 -17.72 28.92
C ASN A 678 -49.68 -18.08 28.68
N ASP A 679 -50.21 -17.83 27.48
CA ASP A 679 -51.59 -18.21 27.12
C ASP A 679 -51.79 -19.73 27.25
N LEU A 680 -50.84 -20.53 26.75
CA LEU A 680 -50.84 -22.00 26.89
C LEU A 680 -50.84 -22.44 28.37
N LEU A 681 -50.10 -21.75 29.25
CA LEU A 681 -50.05 -22.02 30.70
C LEU A 681 -51.31 -21.54 31.47
N GLN A 682 -52.24 -20.83 30.84
CA GLN A 682 -53.55 -20.51 31.42
C GLN A 682 -54.62 -21.57 31.12
N ASP A 683 -54.40 -22.50 30.18
CA ASP A 683 -55.36 -23.59 29.94
C ASP A 683 -55.47 -24.50 31.18
N LYS A 684 -56.70 -24.79 31.60
CA LYS A 684 -57.00 -25.61 32.77
C LYS A 684 -56.47 -27.04 32.61
N ARG A 685 -56.45 -27.58 31.39
CA ARG A 685 -55.99 -28.93 31.04
C ARG A 685 -54.47 -29.06 31.22
N VAL A 686 -53.73 -28.01 30.83
CA VAL A 686 -52.27 -27.91 30.98
C VAL A 686 -51.86 -27.88 32.46
N ARG A 687 -52.60 -27.15 33.30
CA ARG A 687 -52.28 -26.96 34.72
C ARG A 687 -52.36 -28.23 35.58
N SER A 688 -53.31 -29.12 35.30
CA SER A 688 -53.46 -30.38 36.05
C SER A 688 -52.25 -31.31 35.84
N GLU A 689 -51.78 -31.43 34.60
CA GLU A 689 -50.61 -32.26 34.29
C GLU A 689 -49.30 -31.58 34.72
N GLN A 690 -49.18 -30.26 34.58
CA GLN A 690 -48.01 -29.51 35.03
C GLN A 690 -47.65 -29.79 36.50
N SER A 691 -48.64 -29.89 37.40
CA SER A 691 -48.39 -30.15 38.83
C SER A 691 -48.01 -31.59 39.17
N LYS A 692 -48.50 -32.60 38.42
CA LYS A 692 -48.02 -33.99 38.53
C LYS A 692 -46.58 -34.06 38.03
N TYR A 693 -46.37 -33.51 36.83
CA TYR A 693 -45.12 -33.55 36.08
C TYR A 693 -43.97 -32.92 36.87
N GLU A 694 -44.12 -31.69 37.36
CA GLU A 694 -43.05 -30.93 38.00
C GLU A 694 -42.35 -31.69 39.15
N THR A 695 -43.08 -32.52 39.90
CA THR A 695 -42.51 -33.36 40.97
C THR A 695 -41.59 -34.46 40.42
N ILE A 696 -41.97 -35.09 39.30
CA ILE A 696 -41.18 -36.10 38.59
C ILE A 696 -39.99 -35.43 37.89
N THR A 697 -40.22 -34.29 37.22
CA THR A 697 -39.15 -33.52 36.56
C THR A 697 -38.07 -33.10 37.53
N ARG A 698 -38.43 -32.61 38.73
CA ARG A 698 -37.43 -32.21 39.74
C ARG A 698 -36.51 -33.38 40.13
N GLN A 699 -37.02 -34.61 40.17
CA GLN A 699 -36.22 -35.82 40.42
C GLN A 699 -35.37 -36.18 39.19
N ARG A 700 -35.97 -36.23 37.99
CA ARG A 700 -35.29 -36.47 36.71
C ARG A 700 -34.16 -35.48 36.45
N SER A 701 -34.41 -34.18 36.62
CA SER A 701 -33.43 -33.10 36.52
C SER A 701 -32.34 -33.21 37.58
N SER A 702 -32.62 -33.64 38.81
CA SER A 702 -31.57 -33.84 39.82
C SER A 702 -30.61 -34.97 39.43
N VAL A 703 -31.12 -36.07 38.88
CA VAL A 703 -30.29 -37.19 38.38
C VAL A 703 -29.52 -36.77 37.12
N MET A 704 -30.21 -36.17 36.14
CA MET A 704 -29.58 -35.65 34.92
C MET A 704 -28.53 -34.58 35.23
N SER A 705 -28.71 -33.71 36.23
CA SER A 705 -27.68 -32.73 36.62
C SER A 705 -26.45 -33.38 37.27
N LYS A 706 -26.60 -34.48 38.03
CA LYS A 706 -25.46 -35.25 38.55
C LYS A 706 -24.63 -35.81 37.38
N TYR A 707 -25.27 -36.57 36.49
CA TYR A 707 -24.56 -37.25 35.41
C TYR A 707 -24.13 -36.32 34.27
N LYS A 708 -24.87 -35.23 33.98
CA LYS A 708 -24.40 -34.17 33.07
C LYS A 708 -23.13 -33.49 33.60
N ARG A 709 -23.03 -33.28 34.92
CA ARG A 709 -21.80 -32.76 35.53
C ARG A 709 -20.66 -33.77 35.39
N ILE A 710 -20.89 -35.05 35.69
CA ILE A 710 -19.87 -36.10 35.52
C ILE A 710 -19.40 -36.16 34.07
N HIS A 711 -20.33 -36.16 33.10
CA HIS A 711 -20.01 -36.13 31.67
C HIS A 711 -19.25 -34.85 31.25
N GLN A 712 -19.59 -33.69 31.81
CA GLN A 712 -18.82 -32.47 31.56
C GLN A 712 -17.40 -32.57 32.13
N GLU A 713 -17.22 -33.10 33.35
CA GLU A 713 -15.89 -33.31 33.94
C GLU A 713 -15.09 -34.37 33.15
N TYR A 714 -15.75 -35.34 32.50
CA TYR A 714 -15.14 -36.27 31.54
C TYR A 714 -14.70 -35.58 30.23
N LEU A 715 -15.56 -34.75 29.63
CA LEU A 715 -15.20 -33.99 28.42
C LEU A 715 -14.07 -32.99 28.70
N ASP A 716 -14.11 -32.29 29.83
CA ASP A 716 -13.06 -31.38 30.29
C ASP A 716 -11.73 -32.15 30.53
N LEU A 717 -11.81 -33.37 31.06
CA LEU A 717 -10.67 -34.27 31.25
C LEU A 717 -10.11 -34.78 29.91
N GLN A 718 -10.97 -35.18 28.97
CA GLN A 718 -10.57 -35.65 27.64
C GLN A 718 -9.89 -34.53 26.86
N ALA A 719 -10.48 -33.33 26.84
CA ALA A 719 -9.88 -32.14 26.24
C ALA A 719 -8.57 -31.74 26.94
N GLY A 720 -8.50 -31.87 28.28
CA GLY A 720 -7.27 -31.68 29.04
C GLY A 720 -6.17 -32.67 28.69
N LEU A 721 -6.49 -33.95 28.51
CA LEU A 721 -5.56 -35.00 28.11
C LEU A 721 -5.11 -34.89 26.65
N GLU A 722 -6.00 -34.48 25.74
CA GLU A 722 -5.67 -34.23 24.34
C GLU A 722 -4.80 -32.97 24.20
N GLY A 723 -5.15 -31.89 24.91
CA GLY A 723 -4.32 -30.70 25.06
C GLY A 723 -2.95 -31.00 25.65
N ALA A 724 -2.86 -31.86 26.68
CA ALA A 724 -1.59 -32.30 27.26
C ALA A 724 -0.75 -33.09 26.25
N LYS A 725 -1.34 -34.04 25.50
CA LYS A 725 -0.62 -34.77 24.43
C LYS A 725 -0.05 -33.82 23.38
N GLN A 726 -0.88 -32.87 22.91
CA GLN A 726 -0.48 -31.90 21.91
C GLN A 726 0.65 -31.00 22.43
N TRP A 727 0.50 -30.46 23.65
CA TRP A 727 1.52 -29.64 24.31
C TRP A 727 2.84 -30.39 24.50
N TYR A 728 2.79 -31.65 24.94
CA TYR A 728 4.00 -32.48 25.08
C TYR A 728 4.65 -32.84 23.73
N SER A 729 3.88 -32.92 22.64
CA SER A 729 4.44 -33.09 21.29
C SER A 729 5.09 -31.80 20.80
N GLU A 730 4.42 -30.65 20.92
CA GLU A 730 4.95 -29.34 20.51
C GLU A 730 6.19 -28.96 21.33
N MET A 731 6.16 -29.15 22.65
CA MET A 731 7.31 -28.93 23.54
C MET A 731 8.49 -29.86 23.21
N LYS A 732 8.23 -31.08 22.73
CA LYS A 732 9.29 -31.97 22.25
C LYS A 732 9.94 -31.44 20.99
N ASP A 733 9.17 -30.85 20.07
CA ASP A 733 9.71 -30.31 18.82
C ASP A 733 10.42 -28.96 18.99
N THR A 734 9.96 -28.08 19.89
CA THR A 734 10.71 -26.86 20.26
C THR A 734 12.02 -27.21 20.96
N VAL A 735 12.02 -28.20 21.87
CA VAL A 735 13.24 -28.67 22.55
C VAL A 735 14.18 -29.41 21.59
N ASN A 736 13.67 -30.19 20.62
CA ASN A 736 14.47 -30.75 19.52
C ASN A 736 15.12 -29.65 18.66
N SER A 737 14.43 -28.52 18.45
CA SER A 737 14.99 -27.35 17.73
C SER A 737 16.07 -26.64 18.56
N LEU A 738 15.86 -26.49 19.87
CA LEU A 738 16.88 -25.96 20.79
C LEU A 738 18.13 -26.82 20.82
N ASP A 739 17.99 -28.15 20.89
CA ASP A 739 19.12 -29.08 20.91
C ASP A 739 19.93 -29.03 19.60
N LYS A 740 19.27 -28.89 18.44
CA LYS A 740 19.93 -28.63 17.15
C LYS A 740 20.67 -27.29 17.11
N ASN A 741 20.09 -26.24 17.70
CA ASN A 741 20.74 -24.93 17.82
C ASN A 741 21.98 -25.00 18.74
N VAL A 742 21.88 -25.74 19.85
CA VAL A 742 23.00 -26.01 20.77
C VAL A 742 24.10 -26.84 20.09
N GLU A 743 23.76 -27.90 19.37
CA GLU A 743 24.74 -28.70 18.61
C GLU A 743 25.43 -27.86 17.53
N THR A 744 24.68 -27.01 16.81
CA THR A 744 25.23 -26.12 15.78
C THR A 744 26.17 -25.09 16.40
N PHE A 745 25.78 -24.46 17.52
CA PHE A 745 26.64 -23.55 18.27
C PHE A 745 27.93 -24.25 18.72
N VAL A 746 27.82 -25.39 19.41
CA VAL A 746 28.97 -26.14 19.95
C VAL A 746 29.89 -26.64 18.83
N ASN A 747 29.36 -27.06 17.68
CA ASN A 747 30.17 -27.48 16.54
C ASN A 747 30.92 -26.29 15.89
N ASN A 748 30.24 -25.15 15.67
CA ASN A 748 30.88 -23.94 15.16
C ASN A 748 32.02 -23.48 16.10
N ARG A 749 31.75 -23.43 17.41
CA ARG A 749 32.72 -23.10 18.46
C ARG A 749 33.93 -24.03 18.51
N ARG A 750 33.70 -25.34 18.31
CA ARG A 750 34.79 -26.33 18.20
C ARG A 750 35.61 -26.12 16.92
N SER A 751 35.00 -25.75 15.79
CA SER A 751 35.74 -25.44 14.56
C SER A 751 36.57 -24.15 14.67
N GLU A 752 36.02 -23.10 15.30
CA GLU A 752 36.73 -21.86 15.61
C GLU A 752 37.96 -22.14 16.49
N GLY A 753 37.76 -22.87 17.60
CA GLY A 753 38.85 -23.30 18.48
C GLY A 753 39.88 -24.20 17.79
N ALA A 754 39.45 -25.11 16.91
CA ALA A 754 40.37 -25.95 16.14
C ALA A 754 41.18 -25.15 15.11
N GLN A 755 40.60 -24.14 14.46
CA GLN A 755 41.31 -23.24 13.56
C GLN A 755 42.34 -22.40 14.32
N LEU A 756 41.95 -21.79 15.44
CA LEU A 756 42.87 -21.05 16.32
C LEU A 756 44.01 -21.94 16.84
N LEU A 757 43.71 -23.17 17.25
CA LEU A 757 44.73 -24.14 17.69
C LEU A 757 45.74 -24.45 16.58
N ASN A 758 45.27 -24.75 15.37
CA ASN A 758 46.16 -24.98 14.21
C ASN A 758 47.00 -23.73 13.89
N GLN A 759 46.41 -22.54 13.96
CA GLN A 759 47.15 -21.28 13.73
C GLN A 759 48.22 -21.07 14.80
N ILE A 760 47.92 -21.25 16.08
CA ILE A 760 48.89 -21.13 17.18
C ILE A 760 50.02 -22.15 17.03
N GLU A 761 49.70 -23.39 16.64
CA GLU A 761 50.73 -24.42 16.40
C GLU A 761 51.56 -24.13 15.15
N GLN A 762 50.98 -23.55 14.09
CA GLN A 762 51.70 -23.09 12.90
C GLN A 762 52.57 -21.84 13.16
N ASP A 763 52.10 -20.90 13.98
CA ASP A 763 52.85 -19.71 14.39
C ASP A 763 54.01 -20.09 15.34
N ARG A 764 53.80 -21.06 16.25
CA ARG A 764 54.88 -21.62 17.07
C ARG A 764 55.88 -22.43 16.23
N ALA A 765 55.43 -23.24 15.28
CA ALA A 765 56.30 -24.01 14.38
C ALA A 765 57.10 -23.13 13.41
N SER A 766 56.50 -22.06 12.87
CA SER A 766 57.19 -21.10 12.01
C SER A 766 58.19 -20.24 12.79
N ASN A 767 57.89 -19.86 14.04
CA ASN A 767 58.88 -19.24 14.92
C ASN A 767 60.04 -20.20 15.29
N ALA A 768 59.76 -21.49 15.49
CA ALA A 768 60.80 -22.50 15.72
C ALA A 768 61.71 -22.68 14.48
N ASN A 769 61.14 -22.80 13.29
CA ASN A 769 61.91 -22.81 12.03
C ASN A 769 62.68 -21.50 11.82
N GLY A 770 62.08 -20.35 12.13
CA GLY A 770 62.74 -19.04 12.09
C GLY A 770 63.92 -18.92 13.09
N HIS A 771 63.92 -19.69 14.18
CA HIS A 771 65.08 -19.84 15.06
C HIS A 771 66.14 -20.75 14.42
N ALA A 772 65.74 -21.90 13.88
CA ALA A 772 66.65 -22.84 13.23
C ALA A 772 67.36 -22.26 11.99
N ASP A 773 66.67 -21.48 11.16
CA ASP A 773 67.29 -20.81 10.01
C ASP A 773 68.17 -19.62 10.43
N ARG A 774 67.82 -18.90 11.51
CA ARG A 774 68.73 -17.92 12.13
C ARG A 774 69.99 -18.58 12.68
N GLU A 775 69.90 -19.79 13.24
CA GLU A 775 71.07 -20.56 13.66
C GLU A 775 71.88 -21.09 12.47
N ARG A 776 71.24 -21.53 11.38
CA ARG A 776 71.92 -21.94 10.13
C ARG A 776 72.70 -20.80 9.48
N GLU A 777 72.11 -19.62 9.34
CA GLU A 777 72.81 -18.45 8.79
C GLU A 777 73.97 -18.02 9.71
N ARG A 778 73.79 -18.14 11.03
CA ARG A 778 74.84 -17.88 12.04
C ARG A 778 75.98 -18.92 11.98
N LEU A 779 75.67 -20.18 11.66
CA LEU A 779 76.66 -21.25 11.44
C LEU A 779 77.42 -21.03 10.12
N ARG A 780 76.71 -20.66 9.05
CA ARG A 780 77.26 -20.35 7.73
C ARG A 780 78.28 -19.20 7.80
N GLY A 781 77.90 -18.10 8.44
CA GLY A 781 78.80 -16.96 8.72
C GLY A 781 79.94 -17.27 9.70
N LEU A 782 79.91 -18.42 10.38
CA LEU A 782 81.03 -18.95 11.16
C LEU A 782 82.00 -19.75 10.29
N MET A 783 81.49 -20.59 9.37
CA MET A 783 82.31 -21.36 8.42
C MET A 783 83.05 -20.44 7.44
N GLU A 784 82.37 -19.40 6.95
CA GLU A 784 82.95 -18.37 6.08
C GLU A 784 84.10 -17.58 6.74
N ARG A 785 84.21 -17.62 8.08
CA ARG A 785 85.28 -16.99 8.87
C ARG A 785 86.45 -17.91 9.22
N MET A 786 86.43 -19.20 8.86
CA MET A 786 87.48 -20.17 9.20
C MET A 786 88.32 -20.64 8.00
N SER A 787 88.39 -19.83 6.93
CA SER A 787 89.30 -20.08 5.81
C SER A 787 90.25 -18.88 5.59
N MET A 788 91.55 -19.17 5.65
CA MET A 788 92.69 -18.29 5.36
C MET A 788 93.59 -19.11 4.38
N ASP A 789 94.46 -18.58 3.51
CA ASP A 789 94.96 -17.22 3.25
C ASP A 789 95.57 -17.23 1.80
N PRO A 790 96.48 -16.33 1.38
CA PRO A 790 96.36 -14.89 1.11
C PRO A 790 96.57 -14.53 -0.39
N SER A 791 96.29 -13.28 -0.80
CA SER A 791 97.20 -12.36 -1.54
C SER A 791 96.49 -11.27 -2.38
N THR A 792 97.20 -10.14 -2.56
CA THR A 792 96.95 -8.93 -3.40
C THR A 792 95.74 -8.00 -3.13
N SER A 793 96.05 -6.69 -3.18
CA SER A 793 95.19 -5.49 -3.06
C SER A 793 94.74 -4.98 -4.46
N PRO A 794 94.01 -3.84 -4.68
CA PRO A 794 93.70 -2.71 -3.77
C PRO A 794 92.33 -1.97 -3.92
N THR A 795 92.16 -0.86 -3.17
CA THR A 795 91.42 0.42 -3.45
C THR A 795 90.20 0.88 -2.59
N SER A 796 90.26 2.17 -2.21
CA SER A 796 89.21 3.17 -1.90
C SER A 796 87.98 2.90 -0.97
N SER A 797 88.16 3.28 0.31
CA SER A 797 87.35 4.25 1.09
C SER A 797 85.83 4.07 1.38
N LYS A 798 85.55 3.67 2.65
CA LYS A 798 84.48 4.10 3.60
C LYS A 798 82.98 3.93 3.23
N PRO A 799 82.22 3.23 4.09
CA PRO A 799 81.25 3.94 4.94
C PRO A 799 81.40 3.64 6.48
N PRO A 800 80.36 3.36 7.30
CA PRO A 800 79.92 4.32 8.33
C PRO A 800 80.11 3.88 9.80
N ARG A 801 79.85 4.78 10.76
CA ARG A 801 79.85 4.50 12.21
C ARG A 801 78.45 4.14 12.76
N ARG A 802 78.39 3.14 13.64
CA ARG A 802 77.33 2.95 14.66
C ARG A 802 77.98 2.66 16.02
N GLY A 803 77.39 3.18 17.09
CA GLY A 803 77.52 2.66 18.46
C GLY A 803 76.27 1.84 18.81
N SER A 804 76.30 0.79 19.65
CA SER A 804 76.75 0.66 21.05
C SER A 804 75.65 1.10 22.06
N ASN A 805 75.30 0.33 23.11
CA ASN A 805 75.88 -0.94 23.56
C ASN A 805 74.97 -1.72 24.54
N ALA A 806 75.44 -2.93 24.89
CA ALA A 806 75.23 -3.66 26.15
C ALA A 806 73.86 -4.32 26.49
N TYR A 807 73.98 -5.55 27.00
CA TYR A 807 73.02 -6.24 27.87
C TYR A 807 73.48 -6.13 29.33
N SER A 808 72.58 -6.37 30.29
CA SER A 808 72.96 -6.93 31.60
C SER A 808 71.85 -7.89 32.10
N ASN A 809 72.17 -8.71 33.11
CA ASN A 809 71.38 -9.88 33.51
C ASN A 809 71.48 -10.09 35.04
N THR A 810 70.36 -10.25 35.76
CA THR A 810 70.32 -10.93 37.08
C THR A 810 68.90 -11.26 37.58
N SER A 811 68.68 -12.56 37.84
CA SER A 811 67.97 -13.29 38.92
C SER A 811 66.85 -12.67 39.83
N PRO A 812 65.90 -13.50 40.36
CA PRO A 812 64.70 -13.06 41.10
C PRO A 812 64.73 -13.22 42.64
N SER A 813 63.80 -12.58 43.38
CA SER A 813 63.29 -13.03 44.70
C SER A 813 62.09 -12.25 45.31
N THR A 814 60.97 -12.96 45.51
CA THR A 814 60.17 -13.06 46.77
C THR A 814 59.33 -11.90 47.38
N ARG A 815 58.02 -12.20 47.57
CA ARG A 815 57.01 -11.73 48.59
C ARG A 815 56.18 -10.42 48.45
N TYR A 816 54.86 -10.66 48.38
CA TYR A 816 53.66 -9.97 48.93
C TYR A 816 53.80 -9.03 50.16
N PRO A 817 52.77 -8.21 50.53
CA PRO A 817 51.51 -7.81 49.83
C PRO A 817 51.14 -6.29 49.90
N SER A 818 49.93 -5.93 49.42
CA SER A 818 48.94 -5.05 50.11
C SER A 818 48.55 -3.66 49.53
N THR A 819 47.23 -3.41 49.54
CA THR A 819 46.50 -2.12 49.74
C THR A 819 46.54 -0.94 48.74
N ASN A 820 45.38 -0.74 48.09
CA ASN A 820 44.55 0.49 48.05
C ASN A 820 44.98 1.81 47.35
N PHE A 821 44.22 2.10 46.27
CA PHE A 821 43.38 3.31 46.05
C PHE A 821 43.97 4.58 45.41
N ALA A 822 43.02 5.40 44.88
CA ALA A 822 43.14 6.74 44.29
C ALA A 822 43.71 6.87 42.85
N GLY A 823 43.09 7.75 42.06
CA GLY A 823 43.48 8.05 40.67
C GLY A 823 42.46 8.93 39.93
N GLN A 824 42.55 10.25 40.09
CA GLN A 824 41.80 11.26 39.32
C GLN A 824 42.79 12.22 38.63
N TYR A 825 42.63 12.44 37.32
CA TYR A 825 42.84 13.70 36.55
C TYR A 825 44.21 14.47 36.69
N GLN A 826 44.69 15.35 35.78
CA GLN A 826 44.06 16.17 34.73
C GLN A 826 45.12 16.84 33.77
N VAL A 827 44.78 17.11 32.48
CA VAL A 827 45.24 18.23 31.56
C VAL A 827 46.76 18.52 31.23
N PRO A 828 47.16 19.48 30.33
CA PRO A 828 46.66 19.96 28.99
C PRO A 828 47.75 20.30 27.89
N THR A 829 47.33 20.99 26.80
CA THR A 829 48.05 21.98 25.89
C THR A 829 48.66 21.57 24.52
N SER A 830 49.03 22.56 23.67
CA SER A 830 49.06 22.55 22.15
C SER A 830 50.17 23.48 21.56
N PRO A 831 50.24 23.92 20.26
CA PRO A 831 50.07 23.34 18.89
C PRO A 831 51.46 23.41 18.09
N PRO A 832 51.74 24.02 16.88
CA PRO A 832 51.01 24.29 15.61
C PRO A 832 51.52 23.69 14.20
N PRO A 833 52.31 24.32 13.26
CA PRO A 833 51.87 24.39 11.82
C PRO A 833 52.88 24.19 10.60
N GLN A 834 52.30 24.13 9.38
CA GLN A 834 52.72 24.68 8.03
C GLN A 834 53.64 23.97 6.96
N THR A 835 53.01 23.63 5.79
CA THR A 835 53.39 23.83 4.33
C THR A 835 54.37 22.98 3.45
N THR A 836 53.93 22.67 2.19
CA THR A 836 54.64 22.29 0.90
C THR A 836 55.23 20.85 0.73
N THR A 837 55.57 20.25 -0.45
CA THR A 837 55.77 20.68 -1.89
C THR A 837 55.48 19.54 -2.94
N ALA A 838 55.82 19.71 -4.25
CA ALA A 838 55.72 18.76 -5.43
C ALA A 838 56.82 19.09 -6.50
N PRO A 839 56.95 18.57 -7.78
CA PRO A 839 56.18 17.66 -8.70
C PRO A 839 57.10 16.50 -9.30
N PRO A 840 57.33 16.14 -10.62
CA PRO A 840 56.61 16.23 -11.94
C PRO A 840 56.73 15.05 -13.02
N ALA A 841 55.68 14.88 -13.86
CA ALA A 841 55.67 14.69 -15.36
C ALA A 841 55.95 13.37 -16.20
N ARG A 842 55.28 13.31 -17.39
CA ARG A 842 55.32 12.40 -18.61
C ARG A 842 54.59 11.03 -18.56
N GLY A 843 53.96 10.48 -19.64
CA GLY A 843 53.48 11.07 -20.93
C GLY A 843 53.18 10.09 -22.12
N SER A 844 52.12 10.38 -22.91
CA SER A 844 51.80 9.96 -24.34
C SER A 844 51.11 8.60 -24.75
N ILE A 845 50.42 8.67 -25.91
CA ILE A 845 49.51 7.74 -26.67
C ILE A 845 50.28 6.87 -27.73
N PRO A 846 49.74 5.97 -28.65
CA PRO A 846 48.42 5.97 -29.37
C PRO A 846 47.73 4.63 -29.88
N ALA A 847 46.43 4.77 -30.26
CA ALA A 847 45.66 4.28 -31.45
C ALA A 847 45.59 2.82 -32.03
N SER A 848 44.34 2.34 -32.19
CA SER A 848 43.62 1.83 -33.41
C SER A 848 44.06 0.62 -34.28
N THR A 849 43.08 -0.19 -34.77
CA THR A 849 42.96 -0.74 -36.15
C THR A 849 41.55 -1.36 -36.43
N ASN A 850 41.12 -1.40 -37.71
CA ASN A 850 39.81 -1.86 -38.24
C ASN A 850 39.70 -3.38 -38.56
N GLY A 851 38.48 -3.89 -38.79
CA GLY A 851 38.21 -4.94 -39.79
C GLY A 851 37.02 -5.91 -39.54
N GLY A 852 36.26 -6.24 -40.59
CA GLY A 852 35.23 -7.30 -40.58
C GLY A 852 34.65 -7.60 -41.98
N PHE A 853 34.02 -8.77 -42.21
CA PHE A 853 33.36 -9.15 -43.48
C PHE A 853 32.35 -10.33 -43.33
N TYR A 854 31.38 -10.43 -44.26
CA TYR A 854 30.39 -11.53 -44.48
C TYR A 854 30.85 -12.48 -45.62
N PRO A 855 30.43 -13.77 -45.73
CA PRO A 855 29.09 -14.22 -46.23
C PRO A 855 28.54 -15.47 -45.46
N GLN A 856 27.52 -16.30 -45.83
CA GLN A 856 26.88 -16.66 -47.13
C GLN A 856 25.44 -17.27 -46.95
N GLN A 857 24.78 -17.70 -48.04
CA GLN A 857 23.39 -18.20 -48.12
C GLN A 857 23.20 -19.74 -48.03
N PRO A 858 21.98 -20.26 -47.74
CA PRO A 858 21.59 -21.67 -47.88
C PRO A 858 20.55 -21.97 -49.00
N GLN A 859 20.42 -23.25 -49.38
CA GLN A 859 19.32 -23.88 -50.15
C GLN A 859 19.18 -25.38 -49.68
N ARG A 860 18.30 -26.29 -50.16
CA ARG A 860 17.39 -26.34 -51.33
C ARG A 860 16.29 -27.44 -51.22
N ALA A 861 15.08 -27.12 -51.68
CA ALA A 861 14.05 -27.98 -52.32
C ALA A 861 13.37 -29.20 -51.63
N ASP A 862 12.03 -29.20 -51.80
CA ASP A 862 10.98 -30.25 -51.85
C ASP A 862 11.26 -31.41 -52.88
N PRO A 863 10.46 -32.52 -53.06
CA PRO A 863 8.96 -32.55 -53.08
C PRO A 863 8.14 -33.87 -52.80
N TYR A 864 6.80 -33.76 -52.95
CA TYR A 864 5.73 -34.80 -53.11
C TYR A 864 5.14 -35.48 -51.84
N SER A 865 3.85 -35.90 -51.76
CA SER A 865 2.69 -35.86 -52.70
C SER A 865 1.28 -35.98 -52.04
N SER A 866 0.25 -35.47 -52.75
CA SER A 866 -1.18 -35.92 -52.84
C SER A 866 -2.18 -35.94 -51.66
N ALA A 867 -3.44 -35.59 -51.97
CA ALA A 867 -4.69 -35.78 -51.17
C ALA A 867 -5.74 -36.53 -52.04
N PRO A 868 -6.97 -36.91 -51.57
CA PRO A 868 -8.09 -35.94 -51.51
C PRO A 868 -9.29 -36.21 -50.53
N GLY A 869 -10.05 -35.15 -50.20
CA GLY A 869 -11.45 -35.21 -49.68
C GLY A 869 -11.60 -35.22 -48.14
N ARG A 870 -12.68 -34.69 -47.53
CA ARG A 870 -13.94 -34.10 -48.05
C ARG A 870 -14.55 -33.07 -47.05
N SER A 871 -15.54 -32.30 -47.53
CA SER A 871 -16.54 -31.49 -46.78
C SER A 871 -16.10 -30.28 -45.90
N SER A 872 -16.56 -29.10 -46.35
CA SER A 872 -16.79 -27.84 -45.59
C SER A 872 -18.31 -27.72 -45.27
N PRO A 873 -18.93 -26.61 -44.74
CA PRO A 873 -18.40 -25.24 -44.56
C PRO A 873 -18.73 -24.47 -43.23
N TYR A 874 -17.87 -23.47 -42.99
CA TYR A 874 -18.06 -22.09 -42.48
C TYR A 874 -19.43 -21.56 -41.96
N GLY A 875 -19.35 -20.55 -41.06
CA GLY A 875 -20.48 -19.65 -40.75
C GLY A 875 -20.20 -18.48 -39.77
N GLN A 876 -19.30 -17.54 -40.09
CA GLN A 876 -19.32 -16.20 -39.46
C GLN A 876 -20.37 -15.31 -40.16
N TYR A 877 -21.06 -14.40 -39.44
CA TYR A 877 -21.18 -12.97 -39.80
C TYR A 877 -21.94 -12.14 -38.75
N ASN A 878 -21.83 -10.81 -38.84
CA ASN A 878 -22.63 -9.81 -38.11
C ASN A 878 -23.11 -8.74 -39.10
N PRO A 879 -24.41 -8.41 -39.13
CA PRO A 879 -24.79 -7.01 -39.39
C PRO A 879 -26.02 -6.53 -38.58
N SER A 880 -26.17 -5.21 -38.48
CA SER A 880 -27.32 -4.52 -37.90
C SER A 880 -28.04 -3.62 -38.92
N THR A 881 -29.37 -3.45 -38.83
CA THR A 881 -30.15 -2.18 -39.03
C THR A 881 -31.67 -2.38 -39.22
N HIS A 882 -32.48 -1.44 -38.67
CA HIS A 882 -33.88 -1.05 -39.03
C HIS A 882 -35.04 -2.10 -38.97
N SER A 883 -36.31 -1.79 -38.66
CA SER A 883 -36.99 -0.60 -38.06
C SER A 883 -38.49 -0.84 -37.77
N ARG A 884 -39.01 -0.49 -36.57
CA ARG A 884 -40.28 0.29 -36.33
C ARG A 884 -40.68 0.41 -34.84
N ASN A 885 -41.51 1.41 -34.54
CA ASN A 885 -42.02 1.86 -33.21
C ASN A 885 -43.55 1.55 -33.09
N PRO A 886 -44.31 1.77 -31.97
CA PRO A 886 -44.32 2.93 -31.03
C PRO A 886 -44.18 2.52 -29.52
N SER A 887 -44.19 3.38 -28.47
CA SER A 887 -44.75 4.74 -28.27
C SER A 887 -44.04 5.60 -27.17
N GLN A 888 -44.34 6.92 -27.16
CA GLN A 888 -43.81 8.10 -26.40
C GLN A 888 -44.00 8.11 -24.85
N PRO A 889 -43.72 9.19 -24.05
CA PRO A 889 -42.82 10.40 -24.12
C PRO A 889 -41.86 10.54 -22.87
N LEU A 890 -40.84 11.41 -22.63
CA LEU A 890 -40.22 12.71 -23.08
C LEU A 890 -40.28 13.93 -22.09
N SER A 891 -39.12 14.31 -21.49
CA SER A 891 -38.59 15.67 -21.06
C SER A 891 -39.39 16.58 -20.07
N PRO A 892 -38.97 17.83 -19.64
CA PRO A 892 -37.67 18.60 -19.67
C PRO A 892 -37.20 19.29 -18.32
N PRO A 893 -35.97 19.90 -18.21
CA PRO A 893 -35.50 20.66 -17.00
C PRO A 893 -34.66 21.99 -17.19
N PRO A 894 -34.79 23.06 -16.34
CA PRO A 894 -33.83 24.22 -16.34
C PRO A 894 -33.51 25.03 -15.01
N ASN A 895 -32.20 25.23 -14.73
CA ASN A 895 -31.43 26.45 -14.30
C ASN A 895 -31.78 27.52 -13.18
N GLN A 896 -30.72 27.82 -12.36
CA GLN A 896 -30.08 29.13 -11.99
C GLN A 896 -30.60 30.22 -10.98
N SER A 897 -29.78 30.43 -9.90
CA SER A 897 -29.02 31.69 -9.54
C SER A 897 -29.41 32.68 -8.40
N GLN A 898 -28.34 33.31 -7.82
CA GLN A 898 -28.21 34.57 -7.02
C GLN A 898 -28.34 34.58 -5.45
N PHE A 899 -27.18 34.66 -4.76
CA PHE A 899 -26.64 35.73 -3.84
C PHE A 899 -27.57 36.73 -3.07
N PRO A 900 -27.09 37.50 -2.03
CA PRO A 900 -25.78 37.50 -1.31
C PRO A 900 -25.82 37.75 0.25
N ARG A 901 -24.62 37.89 0.86
CA ARG A 901 -24.21 38.75 2.02
C ARG A 901 -23.82 38.09 3.36
N SER A 902 -22.88 38.76 4.04
CA SER A 902 -22.24 38.46 5.33
C SER A 902 -22.35 39.64 6.30
N PRO A 903 -22.08 39.43 7.60
CA PRO A 903 -21.62 40.48 8.52
C PRO A 903 -20.34 40.10 9.32
N PRO A 904 -19.66 41.04 10.03
CA PRO A 904 -18.31 40.86 10.57
C PRO A 904 -18.22 40.98 12.14
N PRO A 905 -17.28 41.69 12.83
CA PRO A 905 -16.31 41.07 13.75
C PRO A 905 -16.29 41.65 15.20
N GLN A 906 -15.18 41.43 15.95
CA GLN A 906 -14.81 41.89 17.33
C GLN A 906 -15.13 40.90 18.49
N GLN A 907 -14.44 40.84 19.65
CA GLN A 907 -13.06 41.23 20.06
C GLN A 907 -12.63 40.51 21.39
N THR A 908 -11.31 40.50 21.66
CA THR A 908 -10.60 40.43 22.97
C THR A 908 -10.88 39.36 24.06
N GLN A 909 -9.79 38.63 24.39
CA GLN A 909 -9.25 38.28 25.73
C GLN A 909 -10.12 37.58 26.81
N PHE A 910 -9.59 36.48 27.35
CA PHE A 910 -9.02 36.48 28.72
C PHE A 910 -7.94 35.39 28.90
N GLN A 911 -7.02 35.57 29.85
CA GLN A 911 -6.04 34.56 30.27
C GLN A 911 -6.52 33.81 31.51
N GLN A 912 -6.19 32.52 31.61
CA GLN A 912 -5.87 31.92 32.91
C GLN A 912 -4.80 30.83 32.75
N ASN A 913 -3.81 30.84 33.64
CA ASN A 913 -2.62 30.01 33.56
C ASN A 913 -2.66 28.96 34.69
N GLN A 914 -2.49 27.67 34.37
CA GLN A 914 -2.28 26.61 35.37
C GLN A 914 -1.23 25.61 34.88
N HIS A 915 -0.20 25.38 35.70
CA HIS A 915 0.80 24.34 35.48
C HIS A 915 0.49 23.09 36.30
N PRO A 916 0.65 21.89 35.73
CA PRO A 916 1.01 20.69 36.49
C PRO A 916 2.52 20.41 36.44
N TYR A 917 3.02 19.76 37.49
CA TYR A 917 4.44 19.41 37.66
C TYR A 917 4.88 18.29 36.71
N ALA A 918 6.13 18.35 36.25
CA ALA A 918 6.81 17.22 35.62
C ALA A 918 7.63 16.42 36.66
N THR A 919 7.38 15.13 36.79
CA THR A 919 8.17 14.21 37.62
C THR A 919 9.24 13.52 36.78
N MET A 920 10.50 13.60 37.20
CA MET A 920 11.61 12.90 36.54
C MET A 920 11.56 11.38 36.77
N ALA A 921 11.89 10.60 35.75
CA ALA A 921 12.18 9.17 35.82
C ALA A 921 13.63 8.89 35.35
N PRO A 922 14.30 7.82 35.82
CA PRO A 922 15.75 7.66 35.64
C PRO A 922 16.16 7.13 34.26
N GLN A 923 17.31 7.58 33.75
CA GLN A 923 17.97 6.96 32.59
C GLN A 923 18.45 5.54 32.94
N GLN A 924 18.12 4.57 32.08
CA GLN A 924 18.86 3.30 32.02
C GLN A 924 20.04 3.42 31.03
N GLN A 925 21.13 2.71 31.33
CA GLN A 925 22.34 2.71 30.52
C GLN A 925 22.20 1.74 29.33
N GLY A 926 22.38 2.22 28.11
CA GLY A 926 22.40 1.37 26.92
C GLY A 926 23.63 0.45 26.88
N GLN A 927 23.42 -0.85 26.64
CA GLN A 927 24.51 -1.78 26.36
C GLN A 927 25.08 -1.57 24.96
N TYR A 928 26.41 -1.64 24.84
CA TYR A 928 27.13 -1.45 23.58
C TYR A 928 27.33 -2.80 22.88
N VAL A 929 26.77 -2.97 21.68
CA VAL A 929 26.86 -4.22 20.90
C VAL A 929 27.94 -4.08 19.81
N PRO A 930 28.96 -4.96 19.75
CA PRO A 930 29.96 -4.93 18.69
C PRO A 930 29.40 -5.29 17.31
N ALA A 931 29.98 -4.71 16.26
CA ALA A 931 29.60 -5.01 14.87
C ALA A 931 29.95 -6.47 14.50
N GLY A 932 29.03 -7.14 13.80
CA GLY A 932 29.19 -8.52 13.29
C GLY A 932 28.24 -9.55 13.91
N TYR A 933 27.52 -9.21 14.99
CA TYR A 933 26.52 -10.10 15.59
C TYR A 933 25.17 -9.98 14.86
N VAL A 934 24.74 -11.07 14.21
CA VAL A 934 23.35 -11.25 13.76
C VAL A 934 22.63 -12.09 14.83
N PRO A 935 21.59 -11.57 15.51
CA PRO A 935 20.82 -12.39 16.43
C PRO A 935 20.09 -13.51 15.65
N PRO A 936 19.99 -14.74 16.18
CA PRO A 936 19.08 -15.72 15.63
C PRO A 936 17.64 -15.19 15.71
N PRO A 937 16.71 -15.64 14.83
CA PRO A 937 15.31 -15.31 14.97
C PRO A 937 14.81 -15.77 16.36
N PRO A 938 13.91 -15.01 17.01
CA PRO A 938 13.38 -15.41 18.30
C PRO A 938 12.72 -16.80 18.17
N PRO A 939 12.89 -17.69 19.15
CA PRO A 939 12.13 -18.94 19.16
C PRO A 939 10.62 -18.62 19.19
N PRO A 940 9.77 -19.55 18.73
CA PRO A 940 8.34 -19.46 19.00
C PRO A 940 8.11 -19.21 20.49
N GLY A 941 7.27 -18.23 20.83
CA GLY A 941 6.87 -18.02 22.21
C GLY A 941 6.26 -19.30 22.79
N PRO A 942 6.29 -19.49 24.12
CA PRO A 942 5.68 -20.65 24.74
C PRO A 942 4.22 -20.76 24.27
N PRO A 943 3.71 -21.98 23.94
CA PRO A 943 2.35 -22.14 23.46
C PRO A 943 1.38 -21.55 24.49
N PRO A 944 0.33 -20.84 24.05
CA PRO A 944 -0.54 -20.09 24.94
C PRO A 944 -1.16 -21.02 25.99
N LEU A 945 -1.00 -20.67 27.26
CA LEU A 945 -1.71 -21.35 28.34
C LEU A 945 -3.21 -21.33 28.04
N GLY A 946 -3.84 -22.50 28.12
CA GLY A 946 -5.28 -22.64 27.92
C GLY A 946 -6.09 -21.73 28.86
N PRO A 947 -7.35 -21.43 28.52
CA PRO A 947 -8.11 -20.35 29.14
C PRO A 947 -8.21 -20.50 30.66
N GLN A 948 -7.49 -19.66 31.40
CA GLN A 948 -7.63 -19.59 32.85
C GLN A 948 -9.02 -19.04 33.21
N GLN A 949 -9.82 -19.86 33.88
CA GLN A 949 -11.14 -19.46 34.37
C GLN A 949 -11.01 -18.37 35.45
N THR A 950 -11.32 -17.13 35.08
CA THR A 950 -11.29 -15.97 35.99
C THR A 950 -12.57 -15.92 36.82
N TYR A 951 -12.51 -16.42 38.05
CA TYR A 951 -13.66 -16.55 38.94
C TYR A 951 -13.99 -15.22 39.64
N HIS A 952 -14.87 -14.40 39.05
CA HIS A 952 -15.31 -13.13 39.65
C HIS A 952 -16.60 -13.28 40.48
N GLN A 953 -16.55 -12.89 41.76
CA GLN A 953 -17.74 -12.74 42.60
C GLN A 953 -18.55 -11.49 42.21
N PRO A 954 -19.89 -11.57 42.11
CA PRO A 954 -20.75 -10.41 42.00
C PRO A 954 -21.05 -9.82 43.39
N SER A 955 -20.81 -8.51 43.55
CA SER A 955 -21.46 -7.69 44.58
C SER A 955 -22.31 -6.65 43.86
N GLY A 956 -23.52 -6.39 44.35
CA GLY A 956 -24.52 -5.60 43.62
C GLY A 956 -25.10 -4.44 44.43
N SER A 957 -25.52 -3.40 43.73
CA SER A 957 -26.56 -2.47 44.20
C SER A 957 -27.20 -1.74 43.00
N MET A 958 -28.41 -1.23 43.18
CA MET A 958 -29.22 -0.60 42.13
C MET A 958 -29.01 0.91 42.09
N THR A 959 -29.26 1.52 40.91
CA THR A 959 -30.29 2.56 40.78
C THR A 959 -30.64 2.80 39.31
N ALA A 960 -31.84 3.32 39.03
CA ALA A 960 -32.35 3.56 37.68
C ALA A 960 -33.28 4.78 37.67
N GLN A 961 -33.38 5.48 36.54
CA GLN A 961 -34.47 6.44 36.29
C GLN A 961 -34.76 6.57 34.78
N ASN A 962 -36.01 6.91 34.45
CA ASN A 962 -36.56 6.92 33.08
C ASN A 962 -36.34 8.26 32.36
N ASP A 963 -36.55 8.30 31.05
CA ASP A 963 -37.79 8.92 30.51
C ASP A 963 -38.17 8.41 29.10
N TYR A 964 -39.36 8.79 28.62
CA TYR A 964 -40.01 8.36 27.36
C TYR A 964 -39.95 9.41 26.24
N GLY A 965 -40.13 8.97 24.98
CA GLY A 965 -40.39 9.85 23.83
C GLY A 965 -40.91 9.12 22.58
N TYR A 966 -42.11 9.47 22.11
CA TYR A 966 -42.78 8.90 20.93
C TYR A 966 -42.92 9.96 19.82
N GLY A 967 -42.87 9.58 18.53
CA GLY A 967 -43.18 10.48 17.40
C GLY A 967 -42.95 9.82 16.03
N ASN A 968 -43.81 10.09 15.03
CA ASN A 968 -43.82 9.35 13.74
C ASN A 968 -44.30 10.18 12.51
N SER A 969 -43.86 9.76 11.32
CA SER A 969 -44.51 9.85 10.00
C SER A 969 -44.99 11.19 9.35
N ALA A 970 -44.15 11.72 8.45
CA ALA A 970 -44.33 11.79 6.97
C ALA A 970 -45.43 12.61 6.23
N THR A 971 -45.16 12.85 4.91
CA THR A 971 -46.01 13.31 3.77
C THR A 971 -46.24 14.84 3.58
N SER A 972 -46.57 15.41 2.39
CA SER A 972 -46.21 15.19 0.95
C SER A 972 -46.77 16.33 0.02
N HIS A 973 -46.70 16.21 -1.33
CA HIS A 973 -47.32 17.03 -2.44
C HIS A 973 -46.59 18.31 -2.97
N GLN A 974 -46.82 18.89 -4.18
CA GLN A 974 -47.05 18.37 -5.58
C GLN A 974 -47.06 19.55 -6.65
N ARG A 975 -46.71 19.27 -7.95
CA ARG A 975 -46.92 20.06 -9.22
C ARG A 975 -46.06 21.34 -9.48
N GLY A 976 -45.77 21.77 -10.73
CA GLY A 976 -45.89 21.16 -12.08
C GLY A 976 -45.75 22.11 -13.32
N GLN A 977 -45.35 21.57 -14.49
CA GLN A 977 -45.42 22.08 -15.92
C GLN A 977 -44.74 23.44 -16.30
N SER A 978 -43.94 23.58 -17.40
CA SER A 978 -44.39 23.51 -18.81
C SER A 978 -43.29 23.78 -19.89
N GLN A 979 -43.41 23.12 -21.06
CA GLN A 979 -42.98 23.45 -22.45
C GLN A 979 -41.52 23.88 -22.84
N GLN A 980 -41.28 23.97 -24.17
CA GLN A 980 -39.99 23.76 -24.85
C GLN A 980 -39.92 24.45 -26.24
N SER A 981 -38.75 24.96 -26.65
CA SER A 981 -38.44 25.36 -28.05
C SER A 981 -36.95 25.22 -28.38
N THR A 982 -36.59 25.01 -29.65
CA THR A 982 -35.28 24.46 -30.07
C THR A 982 -34.43 25.37 -30.97
N ASN A 983 -33.13 25.49 -30.66
CA ASN A 983 -31.99 25.24 -31.59
C ASN A 983 -30.68 25.78 -30.96
N ASP A 984 -29.65 24.95 -30.85
CA ASP A 984 -28.38 25.34 -30.22
C ASP A 984 -27.16 25.13 -31.15
N PRO A 985 -26.30 26.15 -31.38
CA PRO A 985 -25.19 26.04 -32.34
C PRO A 985 -23.99 25.17 -31.92
N TRP A 986 -23.94 24.65 -30.69
CA TRP A 986 -22.68 24.17 -30.08
C TRP A 986 -22.36 22.68 -30.31
N ALA A 987 -23.22 21.93 -31.01
CA ALA A 987 -23.12 20.48 -31.19
C ALA A 987 -21.75 19.98 -31.72
N GLY A 988 -20.98 20.81 -32.43
CA GLY A 988 -19.66 20.46 -32.96
C GLY A 988 -18.52 20.42 -31.94
N LEU A 989 -18.64 21.08 -30.77
CA LEU A 989 -17.52 21.20 -29.82
C LEU A 989 -17.24 19.90 -29.04
N ASN A 990 -18.29 19.10 -28.78
CA ASN A 990 -18.18 17.90 -27.96
C ASN A 990 -17.61 16.67 -28.71
N ALA A 991 -17.45 16.76 -30.03
CA ALA A 991 -16.81 15.71 -30.85
C ALA A 991 -15.27 15.76 -30.83
N TRP A 992 -14.70 16.59 -29.95
CA TRP A 992 -13.26 16.92 -29.81
C TRP A 992 -12.80 16.89 -28.33
N LYS A 993 -13.60 16.30 -27.44
CA LYS A 993 -13.26 15.94 -26.05
C LYS A 993 -13.11 14.43 -25.92
#